data_AF-A0A522VFH1-F1
#
_entry.id   AF-A0A522VFH1-F1
#
_cell.length_a   1.000
_cell.length_b   1.000
_cell.length_c   1.000
_cell.angle_alpha   90.00
_cell.angle_beta   90.00
_cell.angle_gamma   90.00
#
_symmetry.space_group_name_H-M   'P 1'
#
loop_
_entity.id
_entity.type
_entity.pdbx_description
1 polymer ?
#
loop_
_entity_poly.entity_id
_entity_poly.type
_entity_poly.pdbx_seq_one_letter_code
_entity_poly.pdbx_strand_id
1 'polypeptide(L)'
;MPIFNDNFYNDGLQLDQTYFLGGWTVAGGTVDLIGAPDFYDLIPGNDRYVDLDGSSNQAGTLSRSLRLNAGKTYTATFQLAGNHSGAEADTVDVKFGTITKSFTLAATVEPTDYALNFTPATSGNYALSFHNRGGDNYGALLDNVSVAVADSFTGDGRVATDFFSGVDYGRSVAVLPDGKLLLAGDSFDTSNRFALARYNAGGSLDHGFSFDGRLGTVISGAVYDVRHVLDQVLSVTAQADGNILVAGTASLDGNLALARYLSNGSLDDSFDGDGMLTTYFAGGAAITTVARQPDDKILVAGFSGGNFALARYLADGTLDYSFDVSGSASADLGYYDIASGIALQSDGKILLAGNASMADGSVQRFALARFNQNGGLDTTFSADGTLTTDIGGGEDYAIAVTTQADGKILVAGYSSNGLNKDFAVARYNKNGSLDASFSQDGTVTTDFGIGDDLAYGIAVQPDGRILLAGTCNAIGNGGDFGLVRYNADGSLDSRFSADGMVSTDIHGYWDDAHSVALQPDGKILLAGTSFDGAHNDFALVRYNADGSLDTANRQTGVNRAGTAAADVLNGSAYHDTLSGAAGGDSLNGGAGADTLDGGGGDDLLVGGLGKDRLTGGPGADRFDFNAAAESGIIDSTRDVIADFHRSESDKIDLAAIDANSLAAGNQAFTFIGTAAFSTLNAGGQLRYDAATHVLSGSTDADNQAEFQIGVVGAAGLNGNDLVA
;
A
#
# COMPACT_ATOMS: atom_id res chain seq x y z
N MET A 1 -23.81 -29.81 54.48
CA MET A 1 -24.74 -29.09 55.39
C MET A 1 -24.09 -27.76 55.76
N PRO A 2 -24.88 -26.69 55.89
CA PRO A 2 -24.62 -25.44 55.15
C PRO A 2 -24.46 -24.20 56.07
N ILE A 3 -24.37 -23.02 55.44
CA ILE A 3 -24.83 -21.69 55.91
C ILE A 3 -23.84 -20.78 56.68
N PHE A 4 -23.48 -19.67 55.99
CA PHE A 4 -23.28 -18.26 56.38
C PHE A 4 -22.64 -17.87 57.74
N ASN A 5 -21.71 -16.91 57.72
CA ASN A 5 -22.04 -15.53 58.13
C ASN A 5 -21.01 -14.46 57.71
N ASP A 6 -21.54 -13.26 57.54
CA ASP A 6 -21.01 -12.00 57.04
C ASP A 6 -20.04 -11.23 57.98
N ASN A 7 -19.27 -10.33 57.34
CA ASN A 7 -18.77 -9.01 57.79
C ASN A 7 -17.74 -8.89 58.95
N PHE A 8 -16.59 -8.25 58.69
CA PHE A 8 -16.27 -6.88 59.16
C PHE A 8 -14.90 -6.35 58.63
N TYR A 9 -14.87 -5.04 58.41
CA TYR A 9 -13.81 -4.17 57.89
C TYR A 9 -12.65 -3.87 58.86
N ASN A 10 -11.50 -3.51 58.26
CA ASN A 10 -10.36 -2.69 58.73
C ASN A 10 -9.38 -3.24 59.77
N ASP A 11 -8.10 -3.37 59.38
CA ASP A 11 -7.03 -2.57 59.98
C ASP A 11 -5.79 -2.49 59.07
N GLY A 12 -5.20 -1.29 59.04
CA GLY A 12 -4.24 -0.85 58.04
C GLY A 12 -2.83 -1.44 58.13
N LEU A 13 -2.19 -1.46 56.97
CA LEU A 13 -0.74 -1.49 56.82
C LEU A 13 -0.41 -0.70 55.55
N GLN A 14 0.09 0.53 55.74
CA GLN A 14 0.84 1.21 54.68
C GLN A 14 2.13 0.42 54.47
N LEU A 15 2.24 -0.23 53.31
CA LEU A 15 3.52 -0.67 52.77
C LEU A 15 3.91 0.34 51.69
N ASP A 16 4.94 1.10 52.03
CA ASP A 16 5.74 1.89 51.11
C ASP A 16 6.32 0.93 50.05
N GLN A 17 5.80 0.98 48.81
CA GLN A 17 6.40 0.25 47.70
C GLN A 17 6.68 1.23 46.56
N THR A 18 7.97 1.42 46.33
CA THR A 18 8.58 2.04 45.17
C THR A 18 8.22 1.21 43.93
N TYR A 19 7.48 1.77 42.98
CA TYR A 19 7.13 1.10 41.73
C TYR A 19 8.13 1.46 40.62
N PHE A 20 8.72 0.44 40.00
CA PHE A 20 9.46 0.53 38.75
C PHE A 20 8.47 0.72 37.59
N LEU A 21 8.70 1.73 36.75
CA LEU A 21 8.11 1.82 35.40
C LEU A 21 8.88 0.84 34.50
N GLY A 22 8.39 -0.40 34.39
CA GLY A 22 8.95 -1.39 33.46
C GLY A 22 8.28 -1.29 32.09
N GLY A 23 9.02 -0.79 31.09
CA GLY A 23 8.68 -1.00 29.68
C GLY A 23 8.97 -2.46 29.31
N TRP A 24 8.13 -3.05 28.45
CA TRP A 24 8.30 -4.44 28.01
C TRP A 24 8.49 -4.51 26.49
N THR A 25 9.54 -5.21 26.08
CA THR A 25 9.84 -5.55 24.68
C THR A 25 9.07 -6.82 24.28
N VAL A 26 8.40 -6.80 23.12
CA VAL A 26 7.88 -8.00 22.42
C VAL A 26 8.58 -8.05 21.07
N ALA A 27 8.75 -9.24 20.46
CA ALA A 27 9.36 -9.38 19.14
C ALA A 27 8.72 -8.38 18.14
N GLY A 28 9.46 -7.32 17.78
CA GLY A 28 9.00 -6.20 16.96
C GLY A 28 8.89 -4.82 17.62
N GLY A 29 9.22 -4.64 18.91
CA GLY A 29 9.40 -3.31 19.53
C GLY A 29 8.90 -3.15 20.97
N THR A 30 9.09 -1.95 21.53
CA THR A 30 8.71 -1.58 22.92
C THR A 30 7.32 -0.97 22.97
N VAL A 31 6.49 -1.40 23.91
CA VAL A 31 5.13 -0.86 24.13
C VAL A 31 5.06 -0.19 25.51
N ASP A 32 4.78 1.12 25.53
CA ASP A 32 4.57 1.89 26.77
C ASP A 32 3.08 2.22 26.97
N LEU A 33 2.55 1.87 28.14
CA LEU A 33 1.18 2.17 28.58
C LEU A 33 1.20 3.32 29.60
N ILE A 34 0.34 4.33 29.41
CA ILE A 34 0.28 5.51 30.29
C ILE A 34 -1.03 5.48 31.11
N GLY A 35 -0.94 5.18 32.43
CA GLY A 35 -2.00 5.39 33.44
C GLY A 35 -2.51 4.14 34.23
N ALA A 36 -1.94 3.92 35.43
CA ALA A 36 -2.34 3.16 36.67
C ALA A 36 -3.24 1.88 36.63
N PRO A 37 -3.16 0.96 37.63
CA PRO A 37 -2.02 0.14 38.08
C PRO A 37 -2.35 -1.38 38.19
N ASP A 38 -3.43 -1.89 37.56
CA ASP A 38 -3.90 -3.26 37.82
C ASP A 38 -3.57 -4.21 36.66
N PHE A 39 -2.57 -5.09 36.87
CA PHE A 39 -2.28 -6.24 36.01
C PHE A 39 -2.30 -7.52 36.83
N TYR A 40 -2.93 -8.58 36.30
CA TYR A 40 -2.73 -9.95 36.76
C TYR A 40 -2.07 -10.79 35.66
N ASP A 41 -1.02 -11.51 36.04
CA ASP A 41 -0.30 -12.45 35.19
C ASP A 41 -0.93 -13.85 35.33
N LEU A 42 -1.47 -14.39 34.23
CA LEU A 42 -2.02 -15.75 34.16
C LEU A 42 -1.55 -16.42 32.85
N ILE A 43 -0.28 -16.87 32.82
CA ILE A 43 0.33 -18.06 32.16
C ILE A 43 -0.39 -18.71 30.93
N PRO A 44 0.32 -19.34 29.96
CA PRO A 44 1.29 -18.85 28.98
C PRO A 44 0.79 -19.03 27.52
N GLY A 45 1.02 -18.00 26.70
CA GLY A 45 0.84 -18.05 25.24
C GLY A 45 0.56 -16.66 24.69
N ASN A 46 1.62 -15.85 24.49
CA ASN A 46 1.74 -14.56 23.78
C ASN A 46 0.64 -13.47 23.81
N ASP A 47 -0.52 -13.66 24.43
CA ASP A 47 -1.60 -12.68 24.45
C ASP A 47 -1.61 -11.91 25.78
N ARG A 48 -1.67 -10.58 25.70
CA ARG A 48 -1.76 -9.67 26.85
C ARG A 48 -3.17 -9.10 26.97
N TYR A 49 -3.74 -9.15 28.18
CA TYR A 49 -5.08 -8.63 28.48
C TYR A 49 -5.01 -7.30 29.24
N VAL A 50 -5.84 -6.32 28.87
CA VAL A 50 -6.11 -5.13 29.69
C VAL A 50 -7.47 -5.34 30.38
N ASP A 51 -7.48 -5.41 31.70
CA ASP A 51 -8.69 -5.51 32.50
C ASP A 51 -9.38 -4.13 32.60
N LEU A 52 -10.70 -4.09 32.38
CA LEU A 52 -11.50 -2.86 32.35
C LEU A 52 -12.34 -2.67 33.63
N ASP A 53 -12.07 -3.44 34.69
CA ASP A 53 -12.80 -3.44 35.97
C ASP A 53 -12.64 -2.12 36.76
N GLY A 54 -13.30 -1.06 36.30
CA GLY A 54 -13.68 0.06 37.14
C GLY A 54 -14.95 -0.33 37.90
N SER A 55 -14.84 -0.59 39.19
CA SER A 55 -15.94 -0.95 40.10
C SER A 55 -17.01 0.16 40.29
N SER A 56 -17.64 0.61 39.21
CA SER A 56 -18.88 1.40 39.30
C SER A 56 -19.74 1.19 38.06
N ASN A 57 -20.96 0.68 38.26
CA ASN A 57 -22.06 0.63 37.29
C ASN A 57 -22.56 2.04 36.86
N GLN A 58 -21.70 3.04 36.73
CA GLN A 58 -22.08 4.43 36.43
C GLN A 58 -21.69 4.78 35.00
N ALA A 59 -22.58 5.50 34.30
CA ALA A 59 -22.29 6.09 33.00
C ALA A 59 -20.95 6.84 33.03
N GLY A 60 -20.04 6.53 32.11
CA GLY A 60 -18.68 7.03 32.18
C GLY A 60 -17.93 6.93 30.87
N THR A 61 -16.96 7.83 30.68
CA THR A 61 -15.97 7.75 29.61
C THR A 61 -14.67 7.21 30.18
N LEU A 62 -14.25 6.03 29.74
CA LEU A 62 -12.95 5.47 30.06
C LEU A 62 -12.02 5.69 28.86
N SER A 63 -10.96 6.46 29.04
CA SER A 63 -9.94 6.62 27.99
C SER A 63 -8.67 5.86 28.38
N ARG A 64 -8.10 5.12 27.43
CA ARG A 64 -6.81 4.45 27.55
C ARG A 64 -5.96 4.80 26.33
N SER A 65 -4.72 5.19 26.57
CA SER A 65 -3.79 5.60 25.53
C SER A 65 -2.65 4.61 25.41
N LEU A 66 -2.35 4.20 24.18
CA LEU A 66 -1.24 3.35 23.81
C LEU A 66 -0.30 4.15 22.92
N ARG A 67 1.01 4.03 23.13
CA ARG A 67 2.01 4.59 22.20
C ARG A 67 2.66 3.42 21.45
N LEU A 68 2.57 3.42 20.13
CA LEU A 68 3.30 2.46 19.29
C LEU A 68 4.51 3.18 18.66
N ASN A 69 5.41 2.39 18.04
CA ASN A 69 6.57 2.90 17.31
C ASN A 69 6.18 4.02 16.31
N ALA A 70 7.11 4.95 16.07
CA ALA A 70 6.92 6.24 15.37
C ALA A 70 6.24 7.37 16.18
N GLY A 71 6.11 7.24 17.49
CA GLY A 71 5.71 8.34 18.38
C GLY A 71 4.23 8.74 18.31
N LYS A 72 3.39 7.99 17.57
CA LYS A 72 1.94 8.19 17.51
C LYS A 72 1.28 7.64 18.78
N THR A 73 0.46 8.46 19.43
CA THR A 73 -0.39 8.06 20.55
C THR A 73 -1.77 7.70 20.02
N TYR A 74 -2.19 6.47 20.27
CA TYR A 74 -3.50 5.92 19.97
C TYR A 74 -4.34 5.99 21.24
N THR A 75 -5.58 6.46 21.15
CA THR A 75 -6.44 6.61 22.33
C THR A 75 -7.74 5.86 22.09
N ALA A 76 -7.92 4.73 22.76
CA ALA A 76 -9.23 4.09 22.83
C ALA A 76 -10.07 4.84 23.88
N THR A 77 -11.27 5.30 23.49
CA THR A 77 -12.21 5.97 24.40
C THR A 77 -13.50 5.19 24.44
N PHE A 78 -13.73 4.51 25.55
CA PHE A 78 -14.95 3.74 25.81
C PHE A 78 -16.00 4.69 26.39
N GLN A 79 -17.16 4.79 25.75
CA GLN A 79 -18.34 5.46 26.31
C GLN A 79 -19.36 4.40 26.70
N LEU A 80 -19.52 4.18 28.01
CA LEU A 80 -20.54 3.28 28.54
C LEU A 80 -21.87 4.04 28.66
N ALA A 81 -22.91 3.54 28.01
CA ALA A 81 -24.19 4.24 27.89
C ALA A 81 -25.14 3.92 29.05
N GLY A 82 -24.81 4.39 30.27
CA GLY A 82 -25.80 4.46 31.36
C GLY A 82 -25.75 3.35 32.42
N ASN A 83 -26.65 3.46 33.42
CA ASN A 83 -26.86 2.43 34.45
C ASN A 83 -27.61 1.25 33.81
N HIS A 84 -26.95 0.13 33.54
CA HIS A 84 -27.59 -0.98 32.84
C HIS A 84 -28.35 -1.93 33.77
N SER A 85 -29.67 -1.98 33.57
CA SER A 85 -30.53 -3.12 33.89
C SER A 85 -31.12 -3.65 32.58
N GLY A 86 -30.26 -4.19 31.70
CA GLY A 86 -30.62 -4.98 30.51
C GLY A 86 -31.09 -4.22 29.26
N ALA A 87 -30.56 -4.66 28.10
CA ALA A 87 -31.03 -4.46 26.72
C ALA A 87 -30.70 -3.16 25.95
N GLU A 88 -29.64 -2.42 26.30
CA GLU A 88 -29.10 -1.35 25.43
C GLU A 88 -27.72 -1.78 24.88
N ALA A 89 -27.45 -1.49 23.61
CA ALA A 89 -26.18 -1.81 22.96
C ALA A 89 -25.15 -0.72 23.27
N ASP A 90 -24.00 -1.10 23.85
CA ASP A 90 -22.91 -0.17 24.14
C ASP A 90 -22.07 0.15 22.90
N THR A 91 -21.51 1.35 22.80
CA THR A 91 -20.62 1.74 21.70
C THR A 91 -19.19 2.01 22.17
N VAL A 92 -18.21 1.37 21.55
CA VAL A 92 -16.79 1.61 21.78
C VAL A 92 -16.22 2.48 20.67
N ASP A 93 -15.68 3.64 21.02
CA ASP A 93 -15.01 4.52 20.07
C ASP A 93 -13.49 4.37 20.18
N VAL A 94 -12.86 3.77 19.17
CA VAL A 94 -11.40 3.74 19.09
C VAL A 94 -10.93 4.94 18.27
N LYS A 95 -10.11 5.81 18.88
CA LYS A 95 -9.56 6.99 18.22
C LYS A 95 -8.11 6.81 17.82
N PHE A 96 -7.84 7.12 16.56
CA PHE A 96 -6.52 7.10 15.94
C PHE A 96 -6.20 8.52 15.47
N GLY A 97 -5.58 9.33 16.34
CA GLY A 97 -5.43 10.77 16.09
C GLY A 97 -6.78 11.49 15.99
N THR A 98 -7.10 12.06 14.83
CA THR A 98 -8.40 12.73 14.57
C THR A 98 -9.52 11.78 14.12
N ILE A 99 -9.21 10.51 13.84
CA ILE A 99 -10.15 9.53 13.30
C ILE A 99 -10.79 8.76 14.47
N THR A 100 -12.10 8.46 14.38
CA THR A 100 -12.85 7.67 15.36
C THR A 100 -13.55 6.51 14.65
N LYS A 101 -13.32 5.26 15.08
CA LYS A 101 -14.10 4.08 14.65
C LYS A 101 -14.97 3.61 15.81
N SER A 102 -16.27 3.54 15.59
CA SER A 102 -17.26 3.11 16.57
C SER A 102 -17.60 1.64 16.39
N PHE A 103 -17.60 0.87 17.47
CA PHE A 103 -18.00 -0.54 17.50
C PHE A 103 -19.24 -0.67 18.37
N THR A 104 -20.28 -1.37 17.88
CA THR A 104 -21.49 -1.63 18.68
C THR A 104 -21.37 -3.01 19.32
N LEU A 105 -21.35 -3.05 20.66
CA LEU A 105 -21.32 -4.26 21.46
C LEU A 105 -22.72 -4.89 21.53
N ALA A 106 -22.81 -6.20 21.35
CA ALA A 106 -24.08 -6.92 21.41
C ALA A 106 -24.64 -6.94 22.84
N ALA A 107 -25.93 -6.59 22.99
CA ALA A 107 -26.64 -6.34 24.26
C ALA A 107 -26.83 -7.55 25.21
N THR A 108 -26.14 -8.67 24.98
CA THR A 108 -26.31 -9.94 25.73
C THR A 108 -25.19 -10.25 26.74
N VAL A 109 -24.24 -9.33 26.93
CA VAL A 109 -23.06 -9.55 27.76
C VAL A 109 -23.01 -8.50 28.88
N GLU A 110 -22.78 -8.94 30.13
CA GLU A 110 -22.54 -8.05 31.26
C GLU A 110 -21.29 -7.17 30.98
N PRO A 111 -21.36 -5.84 31.17
CA PRO A 111 -20.37 -4.88 30.65
C PRO A 111 -19.00 -4.91 31.35
N THR A 112 -18.78 -5.82 32.30
CA THR A 112 -17.58 -5.86 33.15
C THR A 112 -16.40 -6.65 32.57
N ASP A 113 -16.56 -7.35 31.45
CA ASP A 113 -15.58 -8.34 31.00
C ASP A 113 -15.19 -8.17 29.53
N TYR A 114 -14.52 -7.07 29.17
CA TYR A 114 -13.90 -6.90 27.84
C TYR A 114 -12.39 -6.70 27.95
N ALA A 115 -11.63 -7.41 27.10
CA ALA A 115 -10.19 -7.21 26.96
C ALA A 115 -9.80 -6.88 25.51
N LEU A 116 -8.80 -6.01 25.35
CA LEU A 116 -8.29 -5.52 24.07
C LEU A 116 -6.92 -6.16 23.76
N ASN A 117 -6.82 -6.93 22.67
CA ASN A 117 -5.58 -7.58 22.25
C ASN A 117 -4.98 -6.85 21.04
N PHE A 118 -3.64 -6.71 21.04
CA PHE A 118 -2.86 -6.24 19.90
C PHE A 118 -1.87 -7.32 19.47
N THR A 119 -1.97 -7.81 18.24
CA THR A 119 -1.06 -8.83 17.72
C THR A 119 -0.19 -8.25 16.61
N PRO A 120 1.16 -8.31 16.70
CA PRO A 120 2.05 -7.96 15.60
C PRO A 120 1.84 -8.93 14.42
N ALA A 121 1.72 -8.40 13.21
CA ALA A 121 1.74 -9.17 11.98
C ALA A 121 3.09 -9.01 11.26
N THR A 122 3.45 -9.98 10.43
CA THR A 122 4.73 -10.09 9.73
C THR A 122 5.02 -8.95 8.73
N SER A 123 4.03 -8.11 8.44
CA SER A 123 4.11 -6.97 7.51
C SER A 123 4.20 -5.59 8.20
N GLY A 124 4.50 -5.53 9.50
CA GLY A 124 4.51 -4.27 10.25
C GLY A 124 3.10 -3.74 10.59
N ASN A 125 2.08 -4.58 10.38
CA ASN A 125 0.69 -4.35 10.77
C ASN A 125 0.44 -4.78 12.23
N TYR A 126 -0.49 -4.14 12.93
CA TYR A 126 -1.01 -4.59 14.23
C TYR A 126 -2.48 -4.96 14.09
N ALA A 127 -2.92 -6.12 14.61
CA ALA A 127 -4.34 -6.54 14.66
C ALA A 127 -4.98 -6.18 16.02
N LEU A 128 -6.24 -5.70 16.02
CA LEU A 128 -7.02 -5.37 17.23
C LEU A 128 -8.15 -6.38 17.46
N SER A 129 -8.22 -7.01 18.64
CA SER A 129 -9.29 -7.99 18.97
C SER A 129 -9.93 -7.75 20.35
N PHE A 130 -11.23 -8.03 20.49
CA PHE A 130 -11.97 -7.93 21.75
C PHE A 130 -12.36 -9.32 22.30
N HIS A 131 -12.13 -9.58 23.60
CA HIS A 131 -12.48 -10.85 24.25
C HIS A 131 -13.39 -10.68 25.47
N ASN A 132 -14.24 -11.68 25.73
CA ASN A 132 -15.07 -11.79 26.94
C ASN A 132 -14.46 -12.81 27.95
N ARG A 133 -14.44 -12.47 29.25
CA ARG A 133 -13.84 -13.27 30.34
C ARG A 133 -14.72 -14.44 30.83
N GLY A 134 -15.96 -14.57 30.35
CA GLY A 134 -16.85 -15.67 30.69
C GLY A 134 -16.47 -16.98 29.98
N GLY A 135 -16.08 -17.99 30.75
CA GLY A 135 -15.58 -19.28 30.26
C GLY A 135 -16.44 -19.96 29.16
N ASP A 136 -15.71 -20.63 28.27
CA ASP A 136 -16.16 -21.49 27.17
C ASP A 136 -16.91 -20.80 26.00
N ASN A 137 -16.13 -20.44 24.97
CA ASN A 137 -16.50 -20.40 23.55
C ASN A 137 -17.98 -20.10 23.21
N TYR A 138 -18.39 -18.83 23.28
CA TYR A 138 -19.55 -18.34 22.54
C TYR A 138 -19.33 -16.90 22.05
N GLY A 139 -19.23 -16.73 20.73
CA GLY A 139 -19.43 -15.46 20.03
C GLY A 139 -18.15 -14.68 19.69
N ALA A 140 -17.48 -15.06 18.60
CA ALA A 140 -16.41 -14.28 18.00
C ALA A 140 -16.93 -12.92 17.48
N LEU A 141 -16.31 -11.83 17.93
CA LEU A 141 -16.22 -10.56 17.20
C LEU A 141 -14.76 -10.38 16.81
N LEU A 142 -14.35 -11.06 15.73
CA LEU A 142 -13.06 -10.88 15.10
C LEU A 142 -13.22 -9.81 14.01
N ASP A 143 -13.02 -8.53 14.35
CA ASP A 143 -12.80 -7.50 13.34
C ASP A 143 -11.31 -7.12 13.41
N ASN A 144 -10.47 -7.85 12.65
CA ASN A 144 -9.03 -7.59 12.58
C ASN A 144 -8.79 -6.24 11.92
N VAL A 145 -8.38 -5.24 12.69
CA VAL A 145 -7.93 -3.94 12.15
C VAL A 145 -6.42 -4.01 11.96
N SER A 146 -5.91 -4.05 10.73
CA SER A 146 -4.48 -3.92 10.37
C SER A 146 -4.09 -2.44 10.21
N VAL A 147 -2.93 -2.04 10.75
CA VAL A 147 -2.38 -0.66 10.60
C VAL A 147 -1.08 -0.72 9.81
N ALA A 148 -1.14 -0.45 8.51
CA ALA A 148 0.03 -0.56 7.64
C ALA A 148 0.88 0.70 7.69
N VAL A 149 2.20 0.56 7.90
CA VAL A 149 3.15 1.68 8.03
C VAL A 149 4.01 1.86 6.76
N ALA A 150 3.93 0.95 5.78
CA ALA A 150 4.93 0.83 4.71
C ALA A 150 4.42 1.03 3.26
N ASP A 151 3.27 1.67 3.05
CA ASP A 151 2.58 1.65 1.74
C ASP A 151 2.41 3.03 1.09
N SER A 152 3.33 3.95 1.34
CA SER A 152 3.40 5.25 0.68
C SER A 152 4.51 5.24 -0.38
N PHE A 153 4.52 6.19 -1.33
CA PHE A 153 5.62 6.34 -2.31
C PHE A 153 6.95 6.20 -1.59
N THR A 154 7.58 5.04 -1.78
CA THR A 154 8.90 4.80 -1.26
C THR A 154 9.80 5.69 -2.10
N GLY A 155 10.93 6.05 -1.53
CA GLY A 155 11.75 7.12 -2.05
C GLY A 155 12.27 6.98 -3.49
N ASP A 156 11.98 5.90 -4.19
CA ASP A 156 12.29 5.72 -5.60
C ASP A 156 11.15 6.14 -6.55
N GLY A 157 10.06 6.73 -6.03
CA GLY A 157 8.92 7.14 -6.85
C GLY A 157 7.99 5.97 -7.22
N ARG A 158 8.11 4.83 -6.53
CA ARG A 158 7.31 3.62 -6.74
C ARG A 158 6.54 3.27 -5.46
N VAL A 159 5.41 2.61 -5.64
CA VAL A 159 4.64 1.95 -4.61
C VAL A 159 4.16 0.63 -5.17
N ALA A 160 4.43 -0.45 -4.44
CA ALA A 160 3.59 -1.62 -4.49
C ALA A 160 2.73 -1.63 -3.22
N THR A 161 1.45 -1.95 -3.36
CA THR A 161 0.49 -1.91 -2.25
C THR A 161 -0.34 -3.16 -2.31
N ASP A 162 -0.11 -4.00 -1.30
CA ASP A 162 -0.89 -5.17 -1.00
C ASP A 162 -2.11 -4.73 -0.16
N PHE A 163 -3.33 -4.91 -0.67
CA PHE A 163 -4.56 -4.49 0.00
C PHE A 163 -5.06 -5.49 1.02
N PHE A 164 -4.94 -6.78 0.72
CA PHE A 164 -5.52 -7.88 1.49
C PHE A 164 -4.69 -9.14 1.26
N SER A 165 -4.87 -10.21 2.04
CA SER A 165 -4.03 -11.42 1.93
C SER A 165 -4.17 -12.24 0.63
N GLY A 166 -4.62 -11.64 -0.47
CA GLY A 166 -4.95 -12.24 -1.76
C GLY A 166 -4.07 -11.71 -2.89
N VAL A 167 -4.51 -11.94 -4.12
CA VAL A 167 -3.82 -11.45 -5.33
C VAL A 167 -4.49 -10.15 -5.77
N ASP A 168 -3.71 -9.08 -5.92
CA ASP A 168 -4.23 -7.75 -6.21
C ASP A 168 -3.76 -7.27 -7.59
N TYR A 169 -4.69 -6.77 -8.41
CA TYR A 169 -4.42 -6.24 -9.75
C TYR A 169 -4.79 -4.77 -9.84
N GLY A 170 -3.83 -3.87 -9.96
CA GLY A 170 -4.10 -2.46 -10.21
C GLY A 170 -4.48 -2.23 -11.67
N ARG A 171 -5.55 -1.46 -11.91
CA ARG A 171 -6.16 -1.30 -13.25
C ARG A 171 -6.21 0.13 -13.72
N SER A 172 -6.54 1.06 -12.83
CA SER A 172 -6.87 2.43 -13.22
C SER A 172 -6.41 3.44 -12.18
N VAL A 173 -5.90 4.58 -12.64
CA VAL A 173 -5.56 5.73 -11.78
C VAL A 173 -6.26 6.99 -12.22
N ALA A 174 -6.74 7.76 -11.25
CA ALA A 174 -7.32 9.08 -11.44
C ALA A 174 -6.67 10.10 -10.51
N VAL A 175 -6.48 11.33 -11.01
CA VAL A 175 -6.15 12.50 -10.18
C VAL A 175 -7.45 13.21 -9.83
N LEU A 176 -7.76 13.27 -8.54
CA LEU A 176 -8.97 13.91 -8.03
C LEU A 176 -8.87 15.45 -8.10
N PRO A 177 -9.99 16.19 -8.07
CA PRO A 177 -9.98 17.65 -8.14
C PRO A 177 -9.16 18.35 -7.05
N ASP A 178 -8.97 17.72 -5.90
CA ASP A 178 -8.15 18.21 -4.79
C ASP A 178 -6.65 17.84 -4.92
N GLY A 179 -6.28 17.17 -6.02
CA GLY A 179 -4.93 16.72 -6.32
C GLY A 179 -4.56 15.37 -5.71
N LYS A 180 -5.46 14.73 -4.96
CA LYS A 180 -5.24 13.35 -4.47
C LYS A 180 -5.24 12.35 -5.61
N LEU A 181 -4.61 11.21 -5.39
CA LEU A 181 -4.47 10.13 -6.36
C LEU A 181 -5.35 8.99 -5.93
N LEU A 182 -6.18 8.49 -6.84
CA LEU A 182 -7.03 7.35 -6.59
C LEU A 182 -6.60 6.22 -7.52
N LEU A 183 -6.30 5.08 -6.93
CA LEU A 183 -5.95 3.85 -7.61
C LEU A 183 -7.09 2.86 -7.41
N ALA A 184 -7.50 2.18 -8.48
CA ALA A 184 -8.57 1.19 -8.43
C ALA A 184 -8.18 -0.06 -9.23
N GLY A 185 -8.70 -1.19 -8.76
CA GLY A 185 -8.41 -2.50 -9.33
C GLY A 185 -9.14 -3.61 -8.57
N ASP A 186 -8.56 -4.80 -8.59
CA ASP A 186 -9.22 -6.03 -8.12
C ASP A 186 -8.42 -6.65 -7.00
N SER A 187 -9.10 -7.09 -5.93
CA SER A 187 -8.48 -7.95 -4.92
C SER A 187 -9.15 -9.31 -4.88
N PHE A 188 -8.37 -10.35 -5.19
CA PHE A 188 -8.80 -11.74 -5.21
C PHE A 188 -8.39 -12.43 -3.92
N ASP A 189 -9.32 -12.43 -2.95
CA ASP A 189 -9.26 -13.26 -1.76
C ASP A 189 -10.46 -14.23 -1.71
N THR A 190 -10.99 -14.53 -0.52
CA THR A 190 -12.19 -15.38 -0.38
C THR A 190 -13.49 -14.70 -0.86
N SER A 191 -13.49 -13.38 -1.09
CA SER A 191 -14.71 -12.59 -1.35
C SER A 191 -14.70 -11.76 -2.64
N ASN A 192 -13.59 -11.71 -3.40
CA ASN A 192 -13.40 -10.98 -4.68
C ASN A 192 -14.00 -9.56 -4.70
N ARG A 193 -13.15 -8.55 -4.53
CA ARG A 193 -13.60 -7.17 -4.27
C ARG A 193 -13.08 -6.18 -5.29
N PHE A 194 -13.87 -5.14 -5.55
CA PHE A 194 -13.33 -3.86 -6.01
C PHE A 194 -12.40 -3.32 -4.92
N ALA A 195 -11.15 -3.04 -5.28
CA ALA A 195 -10.14 -2.52 -4.37
C ALA A 195 -9.72 -1.11 -4.78
N LEU A 196 -9.76 -0.17 -3.85
CA LEU A 196 -9.46 1.25 -4.07
C LEU A 196 -8.47 1.78 -3.03
N ALA A 197 -7.33 2.33 -3.45
CA ALA A 197 -6.42 3.06 -2.57
C ALA A 197 -6.43 4.53 -2.94
N ARG A 198 -6.49 5.39 -1.93
CA ARG A 198 -6.31 6.82 -2.14
C ARG A 198 -5.03 7.30 -1.48
N TYR A 199 -4.27 8.08 -2.24
CA TYR A 199 -3.06 8.75 -1.80
C TYR A 199 -3.26 10.26 -1.83
N ASN A 200 -2.60 10.96 -0.92
CA ASN A 200 -2.42 12.39 -1.01
C ASN A 200 -1.61 12.75 -2.26
N ALA A 201 -1.66 14.01 -2.71
CA ALA A 201 -0.90 14.46 -3.88
C ALA A 201 0.62 14.18 -3.78
N GLY A 202 1.16 14.20 -2.56
CA GLY A 202 2.55 13.86 -2.26
C GLY A 202 2.83 12.36 -2.25
N GLY A 203 1.82 11.50 -2.24
CA GLY A 203 2.01 10.05 -2.30
C GLY A 203 1.99 9.32 -0.96
N SER A 204 1.63 9.97 0.14
CA SER A 204 1.26 9.25 1.35
C SER A 204 -0.16 8.72 1.25
N LEU A 205 -0.46 7.56 1.84
CA LEU A 205 -1.84 7.07 1.92
C LEU A 205 -2.76 8.09 2.61
N ASP A 206 -3.97 8.24 2.08
CA ASP A 206 -4.99 9.15 2.61
C ASP A 206 -5.91 8.42 3.59
N HIS A 207 -5.53 8.44 4.86
CA HIS A 207 -6.33 7.89 5.97
C HIS A 207 -7.66 8.64 6.22
N GLY A 208 -7.96 9.71 5.47
CA GLY A 208 -9.28 10.34 5.42
C GLY A 208 -10.24 9.67 4.43
N PHE A 209 -9.76 8.75 3.59
CA PHE A 209 -10.58 7.96 2.67
C PHE A 209 -11.13 6.69 3.31
N SER A 210 -10.30 6.04 4.11
CA SER A 210 -10.63 4.91 4.96
C SER A 210 -9.57 4.84 6.05
N PHE A 211 -9.69 3.93 7.00
CA PHE A 211 -8.77 3.84 8.12
C PHE A 211 -7.29 3.70 7.72
N ASP A 212 -7.00 2.89 6.70
CA ASP A 212 -5.67 2.63 6.15
C ASP A 212 -5.47 3.26 4.76
N GLY A 213 -6.42 4.07 4.29
CA GLY A 213 -6.40 4.66 2.94
C GLY A 213 -6.79 3.68 1.83
N ARG A 214 -7.20 2.46 2.18
CA ARG A 214 -7.64 1.39 1.28
C ARG A 214 -9.08 0.97 1.54
N LEU A 215 -9.77 0.55 0.49
CA LEU A 215 -11.17 0.15 0.57
C LEU A 215 -11.39 -1.09 -0.30
N GLY A 216 -12.10 -2.08 0.24
CA GLY A 216 -12.61 -3.23 -0.50
C GLY A 216 -14.13 -3.23 -0.51
N THR A 217 -14.76 -3.42 -1.67
CA THR A 217 -16.23 -3.55 -1.78
C THR A 217 -16.57 -4.79 -2.61
N VAL A 218 -17.42 -5.65 -2.06
CA VAL A 218 -17.99 -6.78 -2.81
C VAL A 218 -19.21 -6.25 -3.58
N ILE A 219 -19.21 -6.35 -4.91
CA ILE A 219 -20.30 -5.81 -5.73
C ILE A 219 -21.34 -6.89 -6.02
N SER A 220 -20.89 -8.10 -6.36
CA SER A 220 -21.79 -9.25 -6.51
C SER A 220 -22.28 -9.71 -5.14
N GLY A 221 -23.56 -9.43 -4.81
CA GLY A 221 -24.17 -9.92 -3.57
C GLY A 221 -23.85 -11.39 -3.36
N ALA A 222 -23.30 -11.75 -2.21
CA ALA A 222 -22.67 -13.04 -1.92
C ALA A 222 -23.55 -14.24 -2.34
N VAL A 223 -23.30 -14.79 -3.53
CA VAL A 223 -23.89 -16.06 -3.97
C VAL A 223 -22.75 -17.03 -4.27
N TYR A 224 -22.55 -17.93 -3.30
CA TYR A 224 -21.77 -19.16 -3.31
C TYR A 224 -21.56 -19.79 -4.71
N ASP A 225 -20.37 -19.64 -5.28
CA ASP A 225 -19.61 -20.76 -5.86
C ASP A 225 -18.12 -20.41 -5.86
N VAL A 226 -17.30 -21.27 -5.24
CA VAL A 226 -15.85 -21.08 -5.00
C VAL A 226 -15.02 -21.34 -6.27
N ARG A 227 -15.64 -21.19 -7.44
CA ARG A 227 -15.03 -21.38 -8.74
C ARG A 227 -15.57 -20.32 -9.71
N HIS A 228 -14.76 -19.26 -9.84
CA HIS A 228 -14.82 -18.23 -10.89
C HIS A 228 -15.94 -17.17 -10.72
N VAL A 229 -15.82 -16.24 -9.77
CA VAL A 229 -16.57 -14.95 -9.80
C VAL A 229 -15.54 -13.86 -10.13
N LEU A 230 -15.73 -13.10 -11.21
CA LEU A 230 -14.80 -12.04 -11.62
C LEU A 230 -15.47 -10.67 -11.43
N ASP A 231 -15.43 -10.15 -10.21
CA ASP A 231 -15.63 -8.72 -9.98
C ASP A 231 -14.34 -8.02 -10.46
N GLN A 232 -14.37 -7.38 -11.63
CA GLN A 232 -13.19 -6.72 -12.24
C GLN A 232 -13.44 -5.24 -12.44
N VAL A 233 -12.69 -4.39 -11.76
CA VAL A 233 -12.57 -2.96 -12.00
C VAL A 233 -11.88 -2.73 -13.34
N LEU A 234 -12.51 -1.92 -14.16
CA LEU A 234 -12.01 -1.57 -15.48
C LEU A 234 -11.55 -0.12 -15.53
N SER A 235 -12.22 0.76 -14.78
CA SER A 235 -11.89 2.18 -14.79
C SER A 235 -12.49 2.89 -13.57
N VAL A 236 -11.79 3.95 -13.15
CA VAL A 236 -12.21 4.83 -12.08
C VAL A 236 -12.22 6.28 -12.56
N THR A 237 -13.22 7.05 -12.13
CA THR A 237 -13.30 8.48 -12.42
C THR A 237 -13.83 9.28 -11.23
N ALA A 238 -13.42 10.54 -11.15
CA ALA A 238 -13.89 11.49 -10.16
C ALA A 238 -15.01 12.36 -10.73
N GLN A 239 -16.05 12.58 -9.93
CA GLN A 239 -17.09 13.55 -10.19
C GLN A 239 -16.67 14.94 -9.68
N ALA A 240 -17.33 15.98 -10.21
CA ALA A 240 -16.98 17.37 -9.89
C ALA A 240 -17.24 17.73 -8.42
N ASP A 241 -18.14 17.01 -7.76
CA ASP A 241 -18.45 17.10 -6.34
C ASP A 241 -17.47 16.33 -5.43
N GLY A 242 -16.49 15.64 -6.03
CA GLY A 242 -15.51 14.82 -5.32
C GLY A 242 -15.95 13.38 -5.05
N ASN A 243 -17.14 12.98 -5.52
CA ASN A 243 -17.57 11.59 -5.51
C ASN A 243 -16.74 10.77 -6.52
N ILE A 244 -16.66 9.48 -6.26
CA ILE A 244 -15.83 8.53 -6.99
C ILE A 244 -16.75 7.52 -7.64
N LEU A 245 -16.63 7.34 -8.95
CA LEU A 245 -17.34 6.32 -9.69
C LEU A 245 -16.34 5.25 -10.14
N VAL A 246 -16.61 4.01 -9.75
CA VAL A 246 -15.85 2.83 -10.18
C VAL A 246 -16.76 2.00 -11.05
N ALA A 247 -16.25 1.56 -12.20
CA ALA A 247 -16.95 0.63 -13.07
C ALA A 247 -16.15 -0.64 -13.27
N GLY A 248 -16.88 -1.72 -13.47
CA GLY A 248 -16.33 -3.04 -13.68
C GLY A 248 -17.35 -4.06 -14.16
N THR A 249 -17.02 -5.33 -13.96
CA THR A 249 -17.94 -6.46 -14.13
C THR A 249 -18.29 -7.08 -12.78
N ALA A 250 -19.44 -7.77 -12.65
CA ALA A 250 -19.87 -8.45 -11.41
C ALA A 250 -20.30 -9.93 -11.57
N SER A 251 -19.83 -10.65 -12.60
CA SER A 251 -20.08 -12.09 -12.74
C SER A 251 -19.31 -12.69 -13.93
N LEU A 252 -19.34 -14.04 -14.05
CA LEU A 252 -18.89 -14.77 -15.26
C LEU A 252 -19.59 -14.34 -16.55
N ASP A 253 -20.78 -13.76 -16.44
CA ASP A 253 -21.58 -13.37 -17.60
C ASP A 253 -21.24 -11.96 -18.12
N GLY A 254 -20.29 -11.26 -17.49
CA GLY A 254 -19.83 -9.94 -17.93
C GLY A 254 -20.77 -8.79 -17.56
N ASN A 255 -21.66 -8.99 -16.57
CA ASN A 255 -22.62 -7.97 -16.13
C ASN A 255 -21.91 -6.70 -15.69
N LEU A 256 -22.42 -5.55 -16.12
CA LEU A 256 -21.91 -4.24 -15.69
C LEU A 256 -22.09 -4.11 -14.18
N ALA A 257 -21.02 -3.69 -13.51
CA ALA A 257 -21.02 -3.20 -12.15
C ALA A 257 -20.65 -1.72 -12.13
N LEU A 258 -21.44 -0.90 -11.44
CA LEU A 258 -21.08 0.46 -11.06
C LEU A 258 -21.16 0.59 -9.54
N ALA A 259 -20.17 1.22 -8.93
CA ALA A 259 -20.21 1.63 -7.54
C ALA A 259 -19.88 3.11 -7.44
N ARG A 260 -20.69 3.85 -6.69
CA ARG A 260 -20.41 5.25 -6.37
C ARG A 260 -20.06 5.39 -4.90
N TYR A 261 -18.92 6.02 -4.65
CA TYR A 261 -18.41 6.33 -3.34
C TYR A 261 -18.41 7.84 -3.13
N LEU A 262 -18.69 8.26 -1.91
CA LEU A 262 -18.46 9.62 -1.46
C LEU A 262 -16.95 9.89 -1.29
N SER A 263 -16.58 11.16 -1.18
CA SER A 263 -15.18 11.57 -0.98
C SER A 263 -14.55 11.05 0.33
N ASN A 264 -15.33 10.50 1.26
CA ASN A 264 -14.85 9.84 2.48
C ASN A 264 -14.80 8.31 2.35
N GLY A 265 -14.96 7.76 1.15
CA GLY A 265 -14.88 6.33 0.86
C GLY A 265 -16.12 5.50 1.20
N SER A 266 -17.16 6.06 1.83
CA SER A 266 -18.42 5.33 2.00
C SER A 266 -19.21 5.25 0.69
N LEU A 267 -19.99 4.19 0.49
CA LEU A 267 -20.94 4.11 -0.62
C LEU A 267 -21.96 5.26 -0.56
N ASP A 268 -22.39 5.74 -1.73
CA ASP A 268 -23.40 6.77 -1.86
C ASP A 268 -24.79 6.16 -2.08
N ASP A 269 -25.56 6.00 -1.01
CA ASP A 269 -26.93 5.46 -1.02
C ASP A 269 -27.90 6.19 -1.97
N SER A 270 -27.57 7.40 -2.45
CA SER A 270 -28.38 8.09 -3.45
C SER A 270 -28.22 7.54 -4.88
N PHE A 271 -27.24 6.67 -5.10
CA PHE A 271 -26.99 5.97 -6.37
C PHE A 271 -27.59 4.57 -6.30
N ASP A 272 -28.59 4.29 -7.15
CA ASP A 272 -29.37 3.04 -7.18
C ASP A 272 -29.98 2.54 -5.84
N GLY A 273 -29.88 3.35 -4.77
CA GLY A 273 -30.45 3.10 -3.45
C GLY A 273 -29.49 2.55 -2.40
N ASP A 274 -28.34 2.01 -2.80
CA ASP A 274 -27.31 1.43 -1.92
C ASP A 274 -25.86 1.73 -2.35
N GLY A 275 -25.69 2.61 -3.33
CA GLY A 275 -24.39 2.97 -3.89
C GLY A 275 -23.88 2.03 -4.98
N MET A 276 -24.60 0.96 -5.29
CA MET A 276 -24.16 -0.09 -6.21
C MET A 276 -25.23 -0.42 -7.25
N LEU A 277 -24.81 -0.61 -8.49
CA LEU A 277 -25.68 -0.99 -9.60
C LEU A 277 -25.08 -2.19 -10.32
N THR A 278 -25.90 -3.21 -10.55
CA THR A 278 -25.57 -4.29 -11.51
C THR A 278 -26.58 -4.32 -12.65
N THR A 279 -26.12 -4.16 -13.90
CA THR A 279 -26.98 -4.29 -15.08
C THR A 279 -26.62 -5.51 -15.92
N TYR A 280 -27.64 -6.31 -16.25
CA TYR A 280 -27.52 -7.44 -17.17
C TYR A 280 -27.74 -6.97 -18.63
N PHE A 281 -26.78 -7.26 -19.50
CA PHE A 281 -26.90 -7.03 -20.94
C PHE A 281 -27.13 -8.36 -21.67
N ALA A 282 -28.30 -8.53 -22.29
CA ALA A 282 -28.65 -9.76 -22.99
C ALA A 282 -27.74 -10.02 -24.21
N GLY A 283 -27.36 -11.28 -24.43
CA GLY A 283 -26.60 -11.71 -25.62
C GLY A 283 -25.09 -11.90 -25.42
N GLY A 284 -24.61 -12.09 -24.19
CA GLY A 284 -23.20 -12.34 -23.89
C GLY A 284 -22.34 -11.08 -24.03
N ALA A 285 -22.84 -9.97 -23.49
CA ALA A 285 -22.15 -8.70 -23.54
C ALA A 285 -21.14 -8.58 -22.39
N ALA A 286 -19.96 -8.03 -22.67
CA ALA A 286 -19.02 -7.62 -21.64
C ALA A 286 -18.73 -6.13 -21.77
N ILE A 287 -18.61 -5.48 -20.62
CA ILE A 287 -18.16 -4.10 -20.51
C ILE A 287 -16.65 -4.08 -20.42
N THR A 288 -16.03 -3.09 -21.03
CA THR A 288 -14.58 -2.90 -21.04
C THR A 288 -14.18 -1.52 -20.51
N THR A 289 -15.09 -0.53 -20.54
CA THR A 289 -14.75 0.85 -20.19
C THR A 289 -15.96 1.69 -19.77
N VAL A 290 -15.70 2.75 -19.00
CA VAL A 290 -16.68 3.74 -18.54
C VAL A 290 -16.14 5.15 -18.76
N ALA A 291 -17.04 6.11 -19.02
CA ALA A 291 -16.73 7.53 -18.95
C ALA A 291 -17.89 8.33 -18.36
N ARG A 292 -17.55 9.43 -17.70
CA ARG A 292 -18.50 10.43 -17.21
C ARG A 292 -18.70 11.54 -18.24
N GLN A 293 -19.94 11.89 -18.51
CA GLN A 293 -20.29 13.09 -19.29
C GLN A 293 -20.27 14.36 -18.41
N PRO A 294 -20.08 15.56 -18.98
CA PRO A 294 -20.06 16.81 -18.21
C PRO A 294 -21.33 17.08 -17.39
N ASP A 295 -22.46 16.49 -17.79
CA ASP A 295 -23.77 16.58 -17.12
C ASP A 295 -24.03 15.41 -16.14
N ASP A 296 -22.95 14.74 -15.68
CA ASP A 296 -22.95 13.62 -14.72
C ASP A 296 -23.65 12.34 -15.19
N LYS A 297 -24.08 12.27 -16.46
CA LYS A 297 -24.46 11.00 -17.08
C LYS A 297 -23.26 10.09 -17.21
N ILE A 298 -23.51 8.79 -17.17
CA ILE A 298 -22.47 7.75 -17.22
C ILE A 298 -22.62 6.99 -18.52
N LEU A 299 -21.52 6.84 -19.26
CA LEU A 299 -21.44 6.03 -20.47
C LEU A 299 -20.62 4.79 -20.20
N VAL A 300 -21.11 3.64 -20.64
CA VAL A 300 -20.38 2.38 -20.58
C VAL A 300 -20.28 1.79 -21.98
N ALA A 301 -19.13 1.23 -22.32
CA ALA A 301 -18.90 0.63 -23.61
C ALA A 301 -18.26 -0.75 -23.49
N GLY A 302 -18.41 -1.53 -24.54
CA GLY A 302 -17.89 -2.89 -24.64
C GLY A 302 -18.41 -3.55 -25.91
N PHE A 303 -18.87 -4.79 -25.80
CA PHE A 303 -19.47 -5.49 -26.93
C PHE A 303 -20.78 -6.17 -26.56
N SER A 304 -21.66 -6.35 -27.55
CA SER A 304 -22.88 -7.15 -27.42
C SER A 304 -23.25 -7.74 -28.78
N GLY A 305 -23.53 -9.04 -28.82
CA GLY A 305 -23.91 -9.72 -30.06
C GLY A 305 -22.84 -9.64 -31.16
N GLY A 306 -21.56 -9.51 -30.80
CA GLY A 306 -20.44 -9.38 -31.71
C GLY A 306 -20.15 -7.96 -32.22
N ASN A 307 -20.86 -6.95 -31.73
CA ASN A 307 -20.72 -5.55 -32.19
C ASN A 307 -20.24 -4.66 -31.04
N PHE A 308 -19.68 -3.49 -31.38
CA PHE A 308 -19.49 -2.42 -30.39
C PHE A 308 -20.84 -2.08 -29.73
N ALA A 309 -20.85 -1.96 -28.42
CA ALA A 309 -22.02 -1.59 -27.64
C ALA A 309 -21.72 -0.38 -26.76
N LEU A 310 -22.73 0.47 -26.59
CA LEU A 310 -22.71 1.67 -25.75
C LEU A 310 -24.01 1.74 -24.97
N ALA A 311 -23.97 2.02 -23.69
CA ALA A 311 -25.16 2.34 -22.91
C ALA A 311 -24.95 3.61 -22.10
N ARG A 312 -26.06 4.30 -21.81
CA ARG A 312 -26.03 5.52 -21.00
C ARG A 312 -26.93 5.40 -19.78
N TYR A 313 -26.40 5.84 -18.65
CA TYR A 313 -27.10 5.95 -17.38
C TYR A 313 -27.19 7.41 -16.95
N LEU A 314 -28.24 7.71 -16.20
CA LEU A 314 -28.41 8.98 -15.51
C LEU A 314 -27.46 9.05 -14.30
N ALA A 315 -27.33 10.26 -13.75
CA ALA A 315 -26.48 10.49 -12.59
C ALA A 315 -26.94 9.71 -11.34
N ASP A 316 -28.18 9.22 -11.28
CA ASP A 316 -28.69 8.40 -10.17
C ASP A 316 -28.45 6.88 -10.36
N GLY A 317 -27.82 6.48 -11.46
CA GLY A 317 -27.55 5.07 -11.78
C GLY A 317 -28.66 4.40 -12.60
N THR A 318 -29.78 5.07 -12.86
CA THR A 318 -30.85 4.49 -13.70
C THR A 318 -30.51 4.59 -15.19
N LEU A 319 -30.98 3.63 -16.00
CA LEU A 319 -30.73 3.61 -17.44
C LEU A 319 -31.45 4.77 -18.15
N ASP A 320 -30.74 5.51 -19.01
CA ASP A 320 -31.28 6.65 -19.75
C ASP A 320 -31.98 6.22 -21.05
N TYR A 321 -33.26 5.88 -20.97
CA TYR A 321 -34.08 5.50 -22.13
C TYR A 321 -34.25 6.60 -23.20
N SER A 322 -33.79 7.84 -22.97
CA SER A 322 -33.74 8.85 -24.03
C SER A 322 -32.56 8.65 -25.00
N PHE A 323 -31.58 7.83 -24.63
CA PHE A 323 -30.43 7.47 -25.45
C PHE A 323 -30.78 6.34 -26.40
N ASP A 324 -30.78 6.62 -27.71
CA ASP A 324 -31.18 5.72 -28.79
C ASP A 324 -32.49 4.92 -28.53
N VAL A 325 -33.41 5.52 -27.77
CA VAL A 325 -34.74 4.99 -27.40
C VAL A 325 -34.74 3.74 -26.49
N SER A 326 -33.65 2.97 -26.44
CA SER A 326 -33.49 1.75 -25.62
C SER A 326 -32.59 1.94 -24.40
N GLY A 327 -31.91 3.08 -24.29
CA GLY A 327 -30.82 3.30 -23.34
C GLY A 327 -29.46 2.78 -23.82
N SER A 328 -29.41 2.17 -25.01
CA SER A 328 -28.20 1.60 -25.60
C SER A 328 -28.10 1.79 -27.11
N ALA A 329 -26.89 1.88 -27.62
CA ALA A 329 -26.56 2.00 -29.03
C ALA A 329 -25.52 0.93 -29.42
N SER A 330 -25.41 0.64 -30.71
CA SER A 330 -24.40 -0.28 -31.23
C SER A 330 -23.81 0.18 -32.57
N ALA A 331 -22.63 -0.31 -32.89
CA ALA A 331 -22.00 -0.16 -34.21
C ALA A 331 -21.42 -1.50 -34.66
N ASP A 332 -21.71 -1.87 -35.90
CA ASP A 332 -21.22 -3.07 -36.57
C ASP A 332 -20.07 -2.65 -37.49
N LEU A 333 -18.85 -3.14 -37.21
CA LEU A 333 -17.62 -2.83 -37.92
C LEU A 333 -17.02 -4.06 -38.61
N GLY A 334 -17.68 -5.22 -38.54
CA GLY A 334 -17.07 -6.47 -38.96
C GLY A 334 -17.80 -7.72 -38.49
N TYR A 335 -17.04 -8.80 -38.31
CA TYR A 335 -17.58 -10.08 -37.85
C TYR A 335 -17.68 -10.13 -36.32
N TYR A 336 -16.70 -9.54 -35.65
CA TYR A 336 -16.62 -9.50 -34.20
C TYR A 336 -15.81 -8.27 -33.77
N ASP A 337 -16.45 -7.38 -33.03
CA ASP A 337 -15.89 -6.08 -32.66
C ASP A 337 -15.98 -5.87 -31.14
N ILE A 338 -14.89 -5.41 -30.54
CA ILE A 338 -14.80 -5.09 -29.10
C ILE A 338 -14.42 -3.63 -28.96
N ALA A 339 -15.28 -2.81 -28.35
CA ALA A 339 -14.86 -1.49 -27.89
C ALA A 339 -14.06 -1.66 -26.60
N SER A 340 -12.95 -0.94 -26.45
CA SER A 340 -12.05 -0.99 -25.29
C SER A 340 -11.83 0.39 -24.64
N GLY A 341 -12.04 1.47 -25.41
CA GLY A 341 -11.87 2.84 -24.95
C GLY A 341 -13.03 3.74 -25.35
N ILE A 342 -13.31 4.72 -24.51
CA ILE A 342 -14.32 5.76 -24.72
C ILE A 342 -13.72 7.15 -24.54
N ALA A 343 -14.04 8.07 -25.44
CA ALA A 343 -13.68 9.47 -25.32
C ALA A 343 -14.85 10.39 -25.66
N LEU A 344 -14.92 11.52 -24.98
CA LEU A 344 -15.90 12.57 -25.24
C LEU A 344 -15.28 13.70 -26.03
N GLN A 345 -15.95 14.12 -27.09
CA GLN A 345 -15.59 15.33 -27.82
C GLN A 345 -16.25 16.56 -27.19
N SER A 346 -15.65 17.73 -27.37
CA SER A 346 -16.16 18.99 -26.80
C SER A 346 -17.53 19.43 -27.35
N ASP A 347 -17.96 18.87 -28.48
CA ASP A 347 -19.30 19.06 -29.05
C ASP A 347 -20.34 18.04 -28.55
N GLY A 348 -19.99 17.21 -27.55
CA GLY A 348 -20.88 16.23 -26.93
C GLY A 348 -21.00 14.92 -27.68
N LYS A 349 -20.26 14.73 -28.78
CA LYS A 349 -20.16 13.44 -29.48
C LYS A 349 -19.31 12.45 -28.68
N ILE A 350 -19.61 11.17 -28.88
CA ILE A 350 -19.01 10.04 -28.15
C ILE A 350 -18.20 9.21 -29.12
N LEU A 351 -16.93 8.98 -28.83
CA LEU A 351 -16.03 8.14 -29.60
C LEU A 351 -15.78 6.83 -28.86
N LEU A 352 -15.95 5.73 -29.55
CA LEU A 352 -15.47 4.42 -29.12
C LEU A 352 -14.27 4.02 -29.97
N ALA A 353 -13.28 3.41 -29.33
CA ALA A 353 -12.15 2.77 -29.99
C ALA A 353 -11.97 1.35 -29.47
N GLY A 354 -11.47 0.47 -30.32
CA GLY A 354 -11.27 -0.94 -30.03
C GLY A 354 -10.73 -1.69 -31.23
N ASN A 355 -11.04 -2.97 -31.34
CA ASN A 355 -10.66 -3.77 -32.51
C ASN A 355 -11.89 -4.37 -33.20
N ALA A 356 -11.78 -4.52 -34.53
CA ALA A 356 -12.78 -5.18 -35.34
C ALA A 356 -12.12 -6.29 -36.17
N SER A 357 -12.74 -7.48 -36.15
CA SER A 357 -12.35 -8.59 -37.01
C SER A 357 -12.89 -8.38 -38.41
N MET A 358 -12.01 -8.47 -39.41
CA MET A 358 -12.43 -8.42 -40.82
C MET A 358 -13.44 -9.54 -41.15
N ALA A 359 -14.16 -9.41 -42.27
CA ALA A 359 -15.30 -10.28 -42.62
C ALA A 359 -14.99 -11.79 -42.72
N ASP A 360 -13.74 -12.21 -42.78
CA ASP A 360 -13.31 -13.61 -42.74
C ASP A 360 -12.81 -14.09 -41.36
N GLY A 361 -12.87 -13.22 -40.35
CA GLY A 361 -12.47 -13.46 -38.97
C GLY A 361 -10.96 -13.59 -38.74
N SER A 362 -10.13 -13.25 -39.74
CA SER A 362 -8.70 -13.63 -39.73
C SER A 362 -7.73 -12.55 -39.28
N VAL A 363 -8.13 -11.28 -39.25
CA VAL A 363 -7.24 -10.15 -38.92
C VAL A 363 -8.00 -9.13 -38.07
N GLN A 364 -7.36 -8.71 -36.98
CA GLN A 364 -7.82 -7.61 -36.13
C GLN A 364 -7.28 -6.27 -36.62
N ARG A 365 -8.13 -5.26 -36.65
CA ARG A 365 -7.80 -3.89 -37.06
C ARG A 365 -8.17 -2.93 -35.95
N PHE A 366 -7.42 -1.83 -35.82
CA PHE A 366 -7.90 -0.67 -35.04
C PHE A 366 -9.27 -0.26 -35.58
N ALA A 367 -10.22 -0.03 -34.70
CA ALA A 367 -11.61 0.23 -35.05
C ALA A 367 -12.17 1.38 -34.22
N LEU A 368 -12.85 2.31 -34.87
CA LEU A 368 -13.47 3.47 -34.24
C LEU A 368 -14.93 3.59 -34.68
N ALA A 369 -15.81 3.95 -33.75
CA ALA A 369 -17.18 4.36 -34.04
C ALA A 369 -17.46 5.69 -33.35
N ARG A 370 -18.20 6.59 -34.02
CA ARG A 370 -18.64 7.85 -33.40
C ARG A 370 -20.16 7.91 -33.31
N PHE A 371 -20.65 8.26 -32.13
CA PHE A 371 -22.06 8.47 -31.86
C PHE A 371 -22.34 9.95 -31.56
N ASN A 372 -23.55 10.39 -31.93
CA ASN A 372 -24.09 11.67 -31.53
C ASN A 372 -24.47 11.65 -30.04
N GLN A 373 -24.69 12.83 -29.47
CA GLN A 373 -25.10 12.96 -28.06
C GLN A 373 -26.40 12.21 -27.73
N ASN A 374 -27.27 11.95 -28.72
CA ASN A 374 -28.50 11.19 -28.53
C ASN A 374 -28.32 9.66 -28.66
N GLY A 375 -27.12 9.18 -28.95
CA GLY A 375 -26.80 7.76 -29.11
C GLY A 375 -26.89 7.24 -30.54
N GLY A 376 -27.47 7.99 -31.48
CA GLY A 376 -27.46 7.61 -32.89
C GLY A 376 -26.07 7.74 -33.51
N LEU A 377 -25.68 6.81 -34.37
CA LEU A 377 -24.40 6.81 -35.07
C LEU A 377 -24.19 8.11 -35.89
N ASP A 378 -22.99 8.70 -35.83
CA ASP A 378 -22.64 9.94 -36.52
C ASP A 378 -22.09 9.68 -37.92
N THR A 379 -22.98 9.66 -38.91
CA THR A 379 -22.63 9.47 -40.33
C THR A 379 -21.77 10.57 -40.93
N THR A 380 -21.45 11.66 -40.21
CA THR A 380 -20.45 12.64 -40.67
C THR A 380 -19.01 12.22 -40.37
N PHE A 381 -18.81 11.18 -39.56
CA PHE A 381 -17.51 10.56 -39.31
C PHE A 381 -17.27 9.45 -40.31
N SER A 382 -16.19 9.50 -41.09
CA SER A 382 -15.86 8.45 -42.08
C SER A 382 -16.99 8.11 -43.08
N ALA A 383 -17.97 9.01 -43.24
CA ALA A 383 -19.19 8.90 -44.05
C ALA A 383 -20.31 7.95 -43.55
N ASP A 384 -20.00 6.96 -42.72
CA ASP A 384 -20.98 6.01 -42.17
C ASP A 384 -20.98 5.92 -40.63
N GLY A 385 -20.05 6.61 -39.98
CA GLY A 385 -19.90 6.64 -38.53
C GLY A 385 -18.88 5.65 -37.98
N THR A 386 -18.29 4.80 -38.82
CA THR A 386 -17.31 3.78 -38.41
C THR A 386 -16.04 3.84 -39.24
N LEU A 387 -14.95 3.31 -38.71
CA LEU A 387 -13.65 3.32 -39.36
C LEU A 387 -12.81 2.15 -38.87
N THR A 388 -12.09 1.49 -39.78
CA THR A 388 -10.99 0.59 -39.42
C THR A 388 -9.66 1.10 -39.98
N THR A 389 -8.56 0.79 -39.30
CA THR A 389 -7.20 1.18 -39.69
C THR A 389 -6.27 -0.02 -39.56
N ASP A 390 -5.40 -0.17 -40.55
CA ASP A 390 -4.34 -1.18 -40.61
C ASP A 390 -3.02 -0.48 -40.28
N ILE A 391 -2.29 -0.99 -39.28
CA ILE A 391 -0.99 -0.50 -38.85
C ILE A 391 0.03 -1.61 -39.12
N GLY A 392 1.02 -1.35 -39.96
CA GLY A 392 2.11 -2.32 -40.17
C GLY A 392 1.75 -3.64 -40.88
N GLY A 393 0.48 -3.88 -41.25
CA GLY A 393 0.05 -5.05 -42.03
C GLY A 393 -0.23 -6.32 -41.23
N GLY A 394 -0.16 -6.27 -39.90
CA GLY A 394 -0.45 -7.39 -38.99
C GLY A 394 -1.78 -7.23 -38.24
N GLU A 395 -1.85 -7.80 -37.04
CA GLU A 395 -2.99 -7.61 -36.15
C GLU A 395 -2.83 -6.34 -35.31
N ASP A 396 -3.88 -5.52 -35.28
CA ASP A 396 -3.88 -4.24 -34.57
C ASP A 396 -5.01 -4.20 -33.54
N TYR A 397 -4.65 -3.90 -32.29
CA TYR A 397 -5.59 -3.83 -31.17
C TYR A 397 -5.57 -2.44 -30.55
N ALA A 398 -6.66 -1.69 -30.69
CA ALA A 398 -6.81 -0.43 -29.97
C ALA A 398 -7.36 -0.69 -28.56
N ILE A 399 -6.78 -0.02 -27.58
CA ILE A 399 -7.16 -0.15 -26.17
C ILE A 399 -7.68 1.18 -25.63
N ALA A 400 -7.00 2.28 -25.92
CA ALA A 400 -7.31 3.59 -25.34
C ALA A 400 -7.54 4.66 -26.40
N VAL A 401 -8.40 5.63 -26.09
CA VAL A 401 -8.70 6.77 -26.97
C VAL A 401 -8.81 8.06 -26.16
N THR A 402 -8.33 9.14 -26.74
CA THR A 402 -8.47 10.48 -26.18
C THR A 402 -8.60 11.53 -27.28
N THR A 403 -8.93 12.76 -26.90
CA THR A 403 -9.06 13.90 -27.83
C THR A 403 -8.09 15.00 -27.47
N GLN A 404 -7.53 15.63 -28.50
CA GLN A 404 -6.72 16.84 -28.35
C GLN A 404 -7.62 18.08 -28.35
N ALA A 405 -7.11 19.20 -27.81
CA ALA A 405 -7.86 20.45 -27.71
C ALA A 405 -8.30 21.03 -29.08
N ASP A 406 -7.59 20.68 -30.16
CA ASP A 406 -7.95 21.06 -31.54
C ASP A 406 -9.00 20.13 -32.18
N GLY A 407 -9.48 19.13 -31.44
CA GLY A 407 -10.51 18.17 -31.88
C GLY A 407 -9.95 16.98 -32.66
N LYS A 408 -8.62 16.83 -32.78
CA LYS A 408 -8.02 15.59 -33.26
C LYS A 408 -8.21 14.46 -32.25
N ILE A 409 -8.18 13.24 -32.76
CA ILE A 409 -8.45 12.02 -32.00
C ILE A 409 -7.17 11.20 -31.99
N LEU A 410 -6.77 10.72 -30.81
CA LEU A 410 -5.63 9.83 -30.64
C LEU A 410 -6.13 8.48 -30.14
N VAL A 411 -5.66 7.41 -30.77
CA VAL A 411 -5.98 6.04 -30.39
C VAL A 411 -4.68 5.29 -30.17
N ALA A 412 -4.55 4.63 -29.03
CA ALA A 412 -3.37 3.86 -28.65
C ALA A 412 -3.73 2.39 -28.40
N GLY A 413 -2.72 1.54 -28.58
CA GLY A 413 -2.82 0.11 -28.38
C GLY A 413 -1.52 -0.55 -28.84
N TYR A 414 -1.62 -1.67 -29.53
CA TYR A 414 -0.46 -2.37 -30.07
C TYR A 414 -0.72 -2.95 -31.46
N SER A 415 0.36 -3.14 -32.20
CA SER A 415 0.35 -3.71 -33.55
C SER A 415 1.36 -4.85 -33.64
N SER A 416 0.99 -5.94 -34.29
CA SER A 416 1.87 -7.09 -34.52
C SER A 416 2.65 -6.91 -35.81
N ASN A 417 3.97 -7.04 -35.73
CA ASN A 417 4.84 -7.07 -36.92
C ASN A 417 5.09 -8.51 -37.44
N GLY A 418 4.40 -9.50 -36.84
CA GLY A 418 4.52 -10.93 -37.17
C GLY A 418 5.58 -11.69 -36.37
N LEU A 419 6.39 -11.02 -35.55
CA LEU A 419 7.35 -11.64 -34.62
C LEU A 419 6.98 -11.34 -33.15
N ASN A 420 6.74 -10.07 -32.86
CA ASN A 420 6.28 -9.55 -31.57
C ASN A 420 5.25 -8.43 -31.81
N LYS A 421 4.71 -7.89 -30.71
CA LYS A 421 3.80 -6.75 -30.70
C LYS A 421 4.54 -5.50 -30.25
N ASP A 422 4.26 -4.38 -30.89
CA ASP A 422 4.87 -3.08 -30.58
C ASP A 422 3.80 -2.09 -30.13
N PHE A 423 4.16 -1.10 -29.30
CA PHE A 423 3.27 0.01 -28.98
C PHE A 423 2.82 0.67 -30.29
N ALA A 424 1.53 1.00 -30.41
CA ALA A 424 0.98 1.65 -31.59
C ALA A 424 0.13 2.85 -31.20
N VAL A 425 0.24 3.94 -31.95
CA VAL A 425 -0.65 5.11 -31.85
C VAL A 425 -1.03 5.62 -33.24
N ALA A 426 -2.32 5.92 -33.41
CA ALA A 426 -2.87 6.54 -34.60
C ALA A 426 -3.50 7.89 -34.24
N ARG A 427 -3.30 8.90 -35.10
CA ARG A 427 -3.96 10.20 -34.99
C ARG A 427 -4.92 10.42 -36.15
N TYR A 428 -6.15 10.79 -35.81
CA TYR A 428 -7.20 11.10 -36.77
C TYR A 428 -7.63 12.56 -36.66
N ASN A 429 -8.05 13.11 -37.79
CA ASN A 429 -8.75 14.38 -37.86
C ASN A 429 -10.17 14.25 -37.31
N LYS A 430 -10.82 15.38 -37.01
CA LYS A 430 -12.20 15.40 -36.50
C LYS A 430 -13.21 14.69 -37.40
N ASN A 431 -12.97 14.55 -38.70
CA ASN A 431 -13.84 13.83 -39.64
C ASN A 431 -13.56 12.31 -39.71
N GLY A 432 -12.53 11.81 -39.00
CA GLY A 432 -12.12 10.41 -39.02
C GLY A 432 -11.01 10.06 -40.01
N SER A 433 -10.57 10.97 -40.88
CA SER A 433 -9.43 10.67 -41.75
C SER A 433 -8.11 10.72 -40.96
N LEU A 434 -7.18 9.80 -41.23
CA LEU A 434 -5.82 9.84 -40.66
C LEU A 434 -5.16 11.21 -40.87
N ASP A 435 -4.43 11.66 -39.85
CA ASP A 435 -3.73 12.94 -39.86
C ASP A 435 -2.30 12.77 -40.38
N ALA A 436 -2.11 13.03 -41.68
CA ALA A 436 -0.81 12.99 -42.33
C ALA A 436 0.24 13.99 -41.76
N SER A 437 -0.13 14.91 -40.86
CA SER A 437 0.87 15.74 -40.15
C SER A 437 1.50 15.02 -38.94
N PHE A 438 0.99 13.85 -38.58
CA PHE A 438 1.53 12.98 -37.54
C PHE A 438 2.31 11.84 -38.20
N SER A 439 3.63 11.77 -38.00
CA SER A 439 4.49 10.74 -38.61
C SER A 439 4.38 10.58 -40.14
N GLN A 440 3.83 11.58 -40.84
CA GLN A 440 3.54 11.60 -42.29
C GLN A 440 2.35 10.74 -42.76
N ASP A 441 2.05 9.64 -42.08
CA ASP A 441 0.98 8.69 -42.45
C ASP A 441 -0.16 8.61 -41.40
N GLY A 442 0.00 9.29 -40.27
CA GLY A 442 -0.97 9.31 -39.19
C GLY A 442 -0.76 8.22 -38.14
N THR A 443 0.27 7.37 -38.25
CA THR A 443 0.51 6.27 -37.32
C THR A 443 1.97 6.18 -36.87
N VAL A 444 2.20 5.61 -35.68
CA VAL A 444 3.54 5.35 -35.14
C VAL A 444 3.50 3.99 -34.45
N THR A 445 4.52 3.17 -34.67
CA THR A 445 4.84 2.02 -33.81
C THR A 445 6.14 2.27 -33.06
N THR A 446 6.28 1.72 -31.85
CA THR A 446 7.50 1.85 -31.04
C THR A 446 7.79 0.54 -30.32
N ASP A 447 9.01 0.04 -30.57
CA ASP A 447 9.56 -1.20 -30.05
C ASP A 447 10.57 -0.86 -28.94
N PHE A 448 10.38 -1.47 -27.77
CA PHE A 448 11.26 -1.31 -26.61
C PHE A 448 12.39 -2.35 -26.56
N GLY A 449 12.34 -3.41 -27.38
CA GLY A 449 13.39 -4.42 -27.38
C GLY A 449 13.05 -5.73 -28.09
N ILE A 450 12.91 -6.82 -27.32
CA ILE A 450 12.91 -8.18 -27.87
C ILE A 450 11.60 -8.95 -27.64
N GLY A 451 10.75 -8.46 -26.74
CA GLY A 451 9.47 -9.10 -26.44
C GLY A 451 8.28 -8.28 -26.94
N ASP A 452 7.11 -8.57 -26.39
CA ASP A 452 5.88 -7.83 -26.68
C ASP A 452 5.81 -6.54 -25.88
N ASP A 453 5.43 -5.45 -26.56
CA ASP A 453 5.15 -4.15 -25.98
C ASP A 453 3.67 -3.80 -26.23
N LEU A 454 2.91 -3.69 -25.15
CA LEU A 454 1.45 -3.52 -25.16
C LEU A 454 1.05 -2.20 -24.50
N ALA A 455 0.65 -1.20 -25.30
CA ALA A 455 0.15 0.05 -24.73
C ALA A 455 -1.31 -0.08 -24.28
N TYR A 456 -1.58 0.26 -23.01
CA TYR A 456 -2.92 0.20 -22.42
C TYR A 456 -3.48 1.58 -22.08
N GLY A 457 -2.61 2.56 -21.82
CA GLY A 457 -2.98 3.92 -21.44
C GLY A 457 -2.50 4.99 -22.41
N ILE A 458 -3.27 6.07 -22.56
CA ILE A 458 -2.88 7.27 -23.30
C ILE A 458 -3.23 8.55 -22.53
N ALA A 459 -2.31 9.51 -22.53
CA ALA A 459 -2.55 10.85 -22.01
C ALA A 459 -1.95 11.93 -22.92
N VAL A 460 -2.54 13.13 -22.91
CA VAL A 460 -2.04 14.29 -23.66
C VAL A 460 -1.64 15.38 -22.67
N GLN A 461 -0.37 15.80 -22.72
CA GLN A 461 0.12 16.89 -21.90
C GLN A 461 -0.40 18.25 -22.41
N PRO A 462 -0.50 19.30 -21.55
CA PRO A 462 -1.02 20.60 -21.96
C PRO A 462 -0.29 21.28 -23.12
N ASP A 463 0.98 20.91 -23.36
CA ASP A 463 1.79 21.41 -24.46
C ASP A 463 1.66 20.60 -25.76
N GLY A 464 0.76 19.61 -25.77
CA GLY A 464 0.44 18.79 -26.93
C GLY A 464 1.32 17.55 -27.11
N ARG A 465 2.28 17.29 -26.19
CA ARG A 465 2.98 16.00 -26.17
C ARG A 465 2.06 14.86 -25.75
N ILE A 466 2.37 13.67 -26.22
CA ILE A 466 1.51 12.48 -26.09
C ILE A 466 2.29 11.43 -25.32
N LEU A 467 1.66 10.83 -24.30
CA LEU A 467 2.22 9.76 -23.49
C LEU A 467 1.43 8.48 -23.74
N LEU A 468 2.15 7.38 -23.98
CA LEU A 468 1.60 6.03 -23.96
C LEU A 468 2.23 5.26 -22.79
N ALA A 469 1.42 4.50 -22.07
CA ALA A 469 1.86 3.64 -20.99
C ALA A 469 1.34 2.21 -21.17
N GLY A 470 2.11 1.23 -20.73
CA GLY A 470 1.83 -0.17 -21.00
C GLY A 470 2.82 -1.12 -20.36
N THR A 471 2.82 -2.35 -20.85
CA THR A 471 3.86 -3.35 -20.55
C THR A 471 4.89 -3.32 -21.67
N CYS A 472 6.17 -3.31 -21.35
CA CYS A 472 7.25 -3.46 -22.34
C CYS A 472 8.22 -4.57 -21.95
N ASN A 473 8.85 -5.22 -22.91
CA ASN A 473 9.87 -6.24 -22.62
C ASN A 473 11.17 -5.91 -23.33
N ALA A 474 11.91 -4.99 -22.71
CA ALA A 474 13.11 -4.42 -23.29
C ALA A 474 14.30 -5.40 -23.33
N ILE A 475 14.44 -6.29 -22.34
CA ILE A 475 15.64 -7.13 -22.15
C ILE A 475 15.38 -8.63 -21.94
N GLY A 476 14.14 -9.11 -22.05
CA GLY A 476 13.80 -10.55 -22.09
C GLY A 476 13.67 -11.25 -20.74
N ASN A 477 13.54 -10.50 -19.64
CA ASN A 477 13.44 -11.02 -18.26
C ASN A 477 12.03 -10.96 -17.66
N GLY A 478 11.06 -10.35 -18.35
CA GLY A 478 9.71 -10.10 -17.85
C GLY A 478 9.12 -8.90 -18.58
N GLY A 479 7.83 -8.63 -18.39
CA GLY A 479 7.26 -7.33 -18.74
C GLY A 479 7.61 -6.31 -17.67
N ASP A 480 8.00 -5.10 -18.04
CA ASP A 480 8.22 -3.95 -17.17
C ASP A 480 7.17 -2.87 -17.47
N PHE A 481 7.01 -1.90 -16.57
CA PHE A 481 6.23 -0.68 -16.88
C PHE A 481 6.92 0.08 -18.02
N GLY A 482 6.27 0.14 -19.18
CA GLY A 482 6.69 0.91 -20.34
C GLY A 482 6.02 2.28 -20.38
N LEU A 483 6.79 3.33 -20.61
CA LEU A 483 6.31 4.70 -20.83
C LEU A 483 7.07 5.34 -21.99
N VAL A 484 6.33 5.83 -22.98
CA VAL A 484 6.91 6.57 -24.12
C VAL A 484 6.27 7.95 -24.25
N ARG A 485 7.08 8.95 -24.63
CA ARG A 485 6.61 10.28 -24.95
C ARG A 485 6.91 10.67 -26.41
N TYR A 486 5.86 11.08 -27.11
CA TYR A 486 5.94 11.67 -28.45
C TYR A 486 5.74 13.19 -28.40
N ASN A 487 6.42 13.89 -29.32
CA ASN A 487 6.10 15.26 -29.69
C ASN A 487 4.74 15.34 -30.40
N ALA A 488 4.22 16.55 -30.55
CA ALA A 488 2.94 16.79 -31.23
C ALA A 488 2.95 16.40 -32.72
N ASP A 489 4.09 16.10 -33.33
CA ASP A 489 4.20 15.61 -34.71
C ASP A 489 4.35 14.08 -34.81
N GLY A 490 4.36 13.37 -33.68
CA GLY A 490 4.52 11.91 -33.59
C GLY A 490 5.96 11.43 -33.51
N SER A 491 6.96 12.32 -33.59
CA SER A 491 8.35 11.94 -33.31
C SER A 491 8.58 11.68 -31.82
N LEU A 492 9.46 10.74 -31.47
CA LEU A 492 9.88 10.51 -30.07
C LEU A 492 10.51 11.78 -29.47
N ASP A 493 10.18 12.10 -28.21
CA ASP A 493 10.75 13.23 -27.50
C ASP A 493 12.08 12.85 -26.82
N SER A 494 13.19 13.08 -27.50
CA SER A 494 14.54 12.83 -26.99
C SER A 494 14.93 13.63 -25.73
N ARG A 495 14.10 14.57 -25.26
CA ARG A 495 14.32 15.23 -23.95
C ARG A 495 13.71 14.46 -22.78
N PHE A 496 12.92 13.44 -23.06
CA PHE A 496 12.32 12.56 -22.08
C PHE A 496 13.19 11.31 -21.93
N SER A 497 13.78 11.07 -20.76
CA SER A 497 14.68 9.92 -20.54
C SER A 497 15.83 9.77 -21.56
N ALA A 498 16.22 10.88 -22.21
CA ALA A 498 17.20 10.97 -23.30
C ALA A 498 16.83 10.34 -24.67
N ASP A 499 15.91 9.37 -24.73
CA ASP A 499 15.51 8.69 -25.98
C ASP A 499 13.99 8.69 -26.24
N GLY A 500 13.20 9.24 -25.33
CA GLY A 500 11.74 9.26 -25.41
C GLY A 500 11.05 8.11 -24.69
N MET A 501 11.80 7.16 -24.12
CA MET A 501 11.30 5.89 -23.60
C MET A 501 11.80 5.62 -22.19
N VAL A 502 10.97 4.96 -21.39
CA VAL A 502 11.28 4.53 -20.03
C VAL A 502 10.74 3.12 -19.85
N SER A 503 11.60 2.21 -19.40
CA SER A 503 11.21 0.94 -18.77
C SER A 503 11.47 1.08 -17.26
N THR A 504 10.51 0.65 -16.44
CA THR A 504 10.65 0.61 -14.99
C THR A 504 10.23 -0.75 -14.45
N ASP A 505 11.24 -1.46 -13.97
CA ASP A 505 11.13 -2.68 -13.17
C ASP A 505 10.90 -2.32 -11.69
N ILE A 506 9.89 -2.92 -11.05
CA ILE A 506 9.48 -2.68 -9.66
C ILE A 506 10.03 -3.78 -8.74
N HIS A 507 9.82 -5.07 -9.06
CA HIS A 507 10.17 -6.21 -8.19
C HIS A 507 11.05 -7.29 -8.86
N GLY A 508 11.58 -7.04 -10.05
CA GLY A 508 12.46 -7.95 -10.77
C GLY A 508 11.72 -9.05 -11.55
N TYR A 509 10.40 -8.96 -11.67
CA TYR A 509 9.56 -9.92 -12.39
C TYR A 509 8.62 -9.23 -13.40
N TRP A 510 7.32 -9.53 -13.36
CA TRP A 510 6.34 -9.04 -14.35
C TRP A 510 5.59 -7.84 -13.79
N ASP A 511 5.70 -6.71 -14.47
CA ASP A 511 5.03 -5.46 -14.14
C ASP A 511 4.24 -4.95 -15.36
N ASP A 512 2.94 -4.72 -15.17
CA ASP A 512 2.01 -4.31 -16.23
C ASP A 512 1.39 -2.95 -15.90
N ALA A 513 1.75 -1.87 -16.63
CA ALA A 513 1.11 -0.57 -16.46
C ALA A 513 -0.18 -0.47 -17.28
N HIS A 514 -1.34 -0.42 -16.63
CA HIS A 514 -2.64 -0.36 -17.31
C HIS A 514 -3.16 1.06 -17.54
N SER A 515 -2.71 2.04 -16.76
CA SER A 515 -3.28 3.39 -16.78
C SER A 515 -2.21 4.47 -16.60
N VAL A 516 -2.45 5.62 -17.24
CA VAL A 516 -1.60 6.80 -17.14
C VAL A 516 -2.44 8.02 -16.79
N ALA A 517 -1.98 8.81 -15.82
CA ALA A 517 -2.60 10.08 -15.45
C ALA A 517 -1.56 11.19 -15.30
N LEU A 518 -2.02 12.43 -15.46
CA LEU A 518 -1.19 13.63 -15.33
C LEU A 518 -1.59 14.42 -14.09
N GLN A 519 -0.61 14.79 -13.28
CA GLN A 519 -0.81 15.74 -12.20
C GLN A 519 -0.70 17.19 -12.69
N PRO A 520 -1.35 18.16 -12.02
CA PRO A 520 -1.30 19.58 -12.41
C PRO A 520 0.10 20.20 -12.41
N ASP A 521 1.04 19.62 -11.65
CA ASP A 521 2.44 20.06 -11.58
C ASP A 521 3.32 19.48 -12.70
N GLY A 522 2.72 18.69 -13.62
CA GLY A 522 3.40 18.09 -14.76
C GLY A 522 4.01 16.71 -14.47
N LYS A 523 3.86 16.16 -13.25
CA LYS A 523 4.23 14.78 -12.96
C LYS A 523 3.30 13.79 -13.67
N ILE A 524 3.85 12.62 -13.96
CA ILE A 524 3.19 11.54 -14.69
C ILE A 524 3.04 10.36 -13.75
N LEU A 525 1.84 9.78 -13.69
CA LEU A 525 1.53 8.62 -12.86
C LEU A 525 1.20 7.43 -13.75
N LEU A 526 1.84 6.29 -13.50
CA LEU A 526 1.49 5.01 -14.09
C LEU A 526 0.96 4.09 -13.01
N ALA A 527 -0.16 3.44 -13.29
CA ALA A 527 -0.79 2.49 -12.40
C ALA A 527 -1.00 1.15 -13.08
N GLY A 528 -0.88 0.09 -12.31
CA GLY A 528 -0.89 -1.24 -12.86
C GLY A 528 -0.68 -2.31 -11.82
N THR A 529 -0.11 -3.42 -12.25
CA THR A 529 0.15 -4.60 -11.42
C THR A 529 1.64 -4.90 -11.40
N SER A 530 2.19 -5.33 -10.27
CA SER A 530 3.56 -5.82 -10.14
C SER A 530 3.57 -7.19 -9.49
N PHE A 531 4.37 -8.12 -10.01
CA PHE A 531 4.54 -9.45 -9.45
C PHE A 531 5.83 -9.52 -8.63
N ASP A 532 5.74 -9.94 -7.36
CA ASP A 532 6.90 -10.02 -6.46
C ASP A 532 7.61 -11.40 -6.48
N GLY A 533 7.13 -12.32 -7.31
CA GLY A 533 7.57 -13.72 -7.35
C GLY A 533 6.62 -14.69 -6.65
N ALA A 534 5.66 -14.19 -5.86
CA ALA A 534 4.66 -14.97 -5.14
C ALA A 534 3.22 -14.47 -5.39
N HIS A 535 3.00 -13.16 -5.39
CA HIS A 535 1.70 -12.51 -5.53
C HIS A 535 1.77 -11.32 -6.49
N ASN A 536 0.61 -10.93 -7.00
CA ASN A 536 0.46 -9.67 -7.72
C ASN A 536 0.01 -8.60 -6.73
N ASP A 537 0.59 -7.42 -6.85
CA ASP A 537 0.28 -6.24 -6.06
C ASP A 537 -0.15 -5.08 -6.95
N PHE A 538 -0.92 -4.14 -6.38
CA PHE A 538 -1.13 -2.87 -7.04
C PHE A 538 0.19 -2.11 -7.13
N ALA A 539 0.54 -1.67 -8.33
CA ALA A 539 1.71 -0.86 -8.58
C ALA A 539 1.32 0.55 -9.00
N LEU A 540 2.02 1.54 -8.44
CA LEU A 540 1.92 2.96 -8.80
C LEU A 540 3.32 3.55 -8.90
N VAL A 541 3.64 4.14 -10.05
CA VAL A 541 4.94 4.77 -10.31
C VAL A 541 4.71 6.23 -10.70
N ARG A 542 5.49 7.14 -10.12
CA ARG A 542 5.46 8.56 -10.43
C ARG A 542 6.76 9.00 -11.06
N TYR A 543 6.64 9.69 -12.19
CA TYR A 543 7.74 10.28 -12.93
C TYR A 543 7.64 11.81 -12.90
N ASN A 544 8.79 12.45 -12.94
CA ASN A 544 8.91 13.87 -13.26
C ASN A 544 8.54 14.13 -14.72
N ALA A 545 8.34 15.41 -15.05
CA ALA A 545 8.01 15.83 -16.41
C ALA A 545 9.12 15.50 -17.44
N ASP A 546 10.34 15.14 -17.03
CA ASP A 546 11.43 14.72 -17.90
C ASP A 546 11.57 13.19 -18.05
N GLY A 547 10.69 12.42 -17.39
CA GLY A 547 10.69 10.96 -17.43
C GLY A 547 11.57 10.29 -16.40
N SER A 548 12.33 11.06 -15.60
CA SER A 548 13.01 10.52 -14.44
C SER A 548 12.01 10.14 -13.34
N LEU A 549 12.31 9.10 -12.56
CA LEU A 549 11.50 8.74 -11.39
C LEU A 549 11.45 9.88 -10.36
N ASP A 550 10.27 10.12 -9.80
CA ASP A 550 10.08 11.13 -8.77
C ASP A 550 10.56 10.65 -7.40
N THR A 551 11.86 10.83 -7.19
CA THR A 551 12.55 10.51 -5.93
C THR A 551 12.48 11.63 -4.89
N ALA A 552 11.73 12.72 -5.14
CA ALA A 552 11.72 13.86 -4.23
C ALA A 552 11.14 13.54 -2.84
N ASN A 553 10.37 12.46 -2.73
CA ASN A 553 9.78 11.99 -1.48
C ASN A 553 10.50 10.77 -0.89
N ARG A 554 11.82 10.63 -1.13
CA ARG A 554 12.67 9.77 -0.29
C ARG A 554 12.42 10.07 1.17
N GLN A 555 11.78 9.14 1.87
CA GLN A 555 12.03 8.97 3.29
C GLN A 555 13.52 8.60 3.40
N THR A 556 14.34 9.64 3.55
CA THR A 556 15.72 9.52 4.02
C THR A 556 15.63 9.41 5.52
N GLY A 557 16.52 8.64 6.15
CA GLY A 557 16.55 8.60 7.60
C GLY A 557 16.69 10.00 8.19
N VAL A 558 16.26 10.15 9.43
CA VAL A 558 16.18 11.41 10.12
C VAL A 558 17.57 11.85 10.56
N ASN A 559 17.86 13.14 10.33
CA ASN A 559 19.01 13.81 10.92
C ASN A 559 18.55 14.60 12.14
N ARG A 560 18.80 14.10 13.35
CA ARG A 560 18.36 14.72 14.60
C ARG A 560 19.55 15.06 15.48
N ALA A 561 19.49 16.26 16.05
CA ALA A 561 20.46 16.72 17.05
C ALA A 561 19.70 17.06 18.34
N GLY A 562 20.20 16.55 19.44
CA GLY A 562 19.82 16.92 20.80
C GLY A 562 20.39 18.26 21.18
N THR A 563 20.31 18.54 22.48
CA THR A 563 20.68 19.79 23.12
C THR A 563 21.85 19.54 24.08
N ALA A 564 22.08 20.45 25.02
CA ALA A 564 23.08 20.24 26.08
C ALA A 564 22.46 19.62 27.35
N ALA A 565 21.26 19.07 27.24
CA ALA A 565 20.52 18.41 28.31
C ALA A 565 20.24 16.96 27.92
N ALA A 566 19.86 16.12 28.88
CA ALA A 566 19.48 14.74 28.61
C ALA A 566 18.27 14.67 27.66
N ASP A 567 18.50 14.13 26.48
CA ASP A 567 17.56 14.00 25.38
C ASP A 567 17.24 12.54 25.05
N VAL A 568 16.06 12.31 24.48
CA VAL A 568 15.66 10.99 23.94
C VAL A 568 15.45 11.14 22.44
N LEU A 569 16.38 10.59 21.67
CA LEU A 569 16.40 10.67 20.22
C LEU A 569 16.09 9.29 19.64
N ASN A 570 14.98 9.21 18.92
CA ASN A 570 14.59 8.00 18.18
C ASN A 570 14.70 8.27 16.68
N GLY A 571 15.35 7.34 15.98
CA GLY A 571 15.40 7.24 14.54
C GLY A 571 14.12 6.63 13.96
N SER A 572 14.26 6.02 12.82
CA SER A 572 13.23 5.52 11.92
C SER A 572 13.55 4.07 11.53
N ALA A 573 13.03 3.60 10.40
CA ALA A 573 13.38 2.30 9.83
C ALA A 573 14.35 2.44 8.64
N TYR A 574 15.01 3.59 8.53
CA TYR A 574 15.91 3.97 7.44
C TYR A 574 17.22 4.52 8.01
N HIS A 575 18.25 4.68 7.16
CA HIS A 575 19.58 5.20 7.53
C HIS A 575 19.57 6.56 8.22
N ASP A 576 19.59 6.57 9.54
CA ASP A 576 19.48 7.77 10.37
C ASP A 576 20.84 8.34 10.77
N THR A 577 20.86 9.62 11.15
CA THR A 577 21.98 10.24 11.85
C THR A 577 21.48 10.96 13.10
N LEU A 578 21.85 10.44 14.26
CA LEU A 578 21.44 10.97 15.56
C LEU A 578 22.66 11.50 16.32
N SER A 579 22.56 12.70 16.89
CA SER A 579 23.60 13.30 17.73
C SER A 579 22.99 13.80 19.04
N GLY A 580 23.42 13.28 20.20
CA GLY A 580 22.94 13.69 21.52
C GLY A 580 23.45 15.06 21.94
N ALA A 581 24.71 15.35 21.59
CA ALA A 581 25.47 16.56 21.87
C ALA A 581 26.06 16.62 23.27
N ALA A 582 25.39 17.15 24.30
CA ALA A 582 25.91 17.05 25.66
C ALA A 582 24.77 16.74 26.63
N GLY A 583 25.02 15.98 27.68
CA GLY A 583 23.95 15.41 28.49
C GLY A 583 24.12 13.90 28.61
N GLY A 584 23.27 13.25 29.39
CA GLY A 584 23.16 11.79 29.34
C GLY A 584 21.97 11.44 28.46
N ASP A 585 22.24 11.14 27.21
CA ASP A 585 21.27 11.02 26.13
C ASP A 585 20.93 9.56 25.85
N SER A 586 19.71 9.32 25.37
CA SER A 586 19.28 8.01 24.88
C SER A 586 19.01 8.08 23.39
N LEU A 587 19.84 7.41 22.60
CA LEU A 587 19.78 7.37 21.15
C LEU A 587 19.38 5.96 20.71
N ASN A 588 18.33 5.86 19.89
CA ASN A 588 17.89 4.60 19.28
C ASN A 588 17.79 4.79 17.77
N GLY A 589 18.63 4.10 16.99
CA GLY A 589 18.67 4.16 15.52
C GLY A 589 17.41 3.55 14.91
N GLY A 590 17.11 2.31 15.28
CA GLY A 590 15.90 1.61 14.84
C GLY A 590 16.24 0.53 13.84
N ALA A 591 15.79 0.66 12.60
CA ALA A 591 16.24 -0.24 11.53
C ALA A 591 16.94 0.59 10.46
N GLY A 592 17.87 -0.01 9.75
CA GLY A 592 18.72 0.70 8.79
C GLY A 592 20.19 0.64 9.21
N ALA A 593 21.04 1.18 8.36
CA ALA A 593 22.44 1.41 8.72
C ALA A 593 22.58 2.83 9.24
N ASP A 594 22.63 2.96 10.56
CA ASP A 594 22.50 4.23 11.28
C ASP A 594 23.84 4.75 11.77
N THR A 595 23.91 6.06 12.00
CA THR A 595 25.05 6.71 12.65
C THR A 595 24.59 7.42 13.91
N LEU A 596 25.02 6.94 15.06
CA LEU A 596 24.70 7.50 16.37
C LEU A 596 25.96 8.11 16.98
N ASP A 597 25.83 9.31 17.54
CA ASP A 597 26.87 10.06 18.25
C ASP A 597 26.29 10.57 19.57
N GLY A 598 26.62 9.93 20.69
CA GLY A 598 26.14 10.32 22.03
C GLY A 598 26.55 11.75 22.35
N GLY A 599 27.83 12.04 22.16
CA GLY A 599 28.38 13.36 22.41
C GLY A 599 29.09 13.36 23.75
N GLY A 600 28.77 14.29 24.66
CA GLY A 600 29.44 14.37 25.96
C GLY A 600 28.49 14.11 27.12
N GLY A 601 28.80 13.12 27.94
CA GLY A 601 28.04 12.71 29.11
C GLY A 601 27.87 11.20 29.10
N ASP A 602 27.01 10.66 29.96
CA ASP A 602 26.85 9.21 30.09
C ASP A 602 25.66 8.77 29.22
N ASP A 603 25.93 8.31 28.01
CA ASP A 603 24.92 8.08 26.97
C ASP A 603 24.50 6.60 26.84
N LEU A 604 23.29 6.36 26.35
CA LEU A 604 22.76 5.05 25.98
C LEU A 604 22.51 5.00 24.47
N LEU A 605 23.24 4.13 23.76
CA LEU A 605 23.15 3.98 22.32
C LEU A 605 22.65 2.58 21.94
N VAL A 606 21.53 2.54 21.22
CA VAL A 606 20.96 1.33 20.60
C VAL A 606 20.99 1.53 19.09
N GLY A 607 21.80 0.75 18.36
CA GLY A 607 21.83 0.79 16.89
C GLY A 607 20.54 0.24 16.32
N GLY A 608 20.24 -1.01 16.65
CA GLY A 608 19.06 -1.72 16.19
C GLY A 608 19.40 -2.64 15.02
N LEU A 609 18.49 -2.81 14.06
CA LEU A 609 18.71 -3.74 12.95
C LEU A 609 19.48 -3.06 11.81
N GLY A 610 20.65 -3.55 11.47
CA GLY A 610 21.34 -3.17 10.24
C GLY A 610 22.83 -3.15 10.42
N LYS A 611 23.51 -2.14 9.87
CA LYS A 611 24.94 -1.98 10.10
C LYS A 611 25.17 -0.59 10.67
N ASP A 612 25.28 -0.54 11.98
CA ASP A 612 25.30 0.71 12.69
C ASP A 612 26.71 1.15 13.05
N ARG A 613 26.86 2.46 13.16
CA ARG A 613 28.06 3.10 13.67
C ARG A 613 27.71 3.90 14.91
N LEU A 614 28.16 3.43 16.06
CA LEU A 614 27.86 4.00 17.37
C LEU A 614 29.11 4.70 17.91
N THR A 615 29.00 5.98 18.26
CA THR A 615 30.07 6.78 18.85
C THR A 615 29.57 7.26 20.21
N GLY A 616 30.22 6.87 21.29
CA GLY A 616 29.83 7.29 22.65
C GLY A 616 30.23 8.74 22.90
N GLY A 617 31.51 9.03 22.64
CA GLY A 617 32.13 10.30 22.97
C GLY A 617 32.63 10.32 24.43
N PRO A 618 32.84 11.51 25.05
CA PRO A 618 33.34 11.57 26.41
C PRO A 618 32.28 11.28 27.47
N GLY A 619 32.49 10.24 28.28
CA GLY A 619 31.65 9.92 29.44
C GLY A 619 31.54 8.42 29.64
N ALA A 620 30.70 7.96 30.57
CA ALA A 620 30.52 6.54 30.82
C ALA A 620 29.35 6.00 29.98
N ASP A 621 29.64 5.61 28.74
CA ASP A 621 28.60 5.26 27.77
C ASP A 621 28.20 3.78 27.81
N ARG A 622 26.96 3.49 27.40
CA ARG A 622 26.42 2.13 27.26
C ARG A 622 25.95 1.89 25.83
N PHE A 623 26.57 0.92 25.19
CA PHE A 623 26.19 0.41 23.87
C PHE A 623 25.36 -0.85 24.05
N ASP A 624 24.07 -0.78 23.75
CA ASP A 624 23.09 -1.80 24.10
C ASP A 624 22.62 -2.58 22.87
N PHE A 625 22.77 -3.91 22.94
CA PHE A 625 22.36 -4.87 21.91
C PHE A 625 21.30 -5.80 22.50
N ASN A 626 20.09 -5.72 21.95
CA ASN A 626 18.91 -6.37 22.48
C ASN A 626 18.62 -7.73 21.83
N ALA A 627 19.22 -8.01 20.67
CA ALA A 627 19.12 -9.30 20.00
C ALA A 627 20.40 -9.63 19.23
N ALA A 628 20.75 -10.93 19.14
CA ALA A 628 21.89 -11.37 18.33
C ALA A 628 21.74 -11.04 16.83
N ALA A 629 20.50 -10.84 16.35
CA ALA A 629 20.21 -10.49 14.96
C ALA A 629 20.52 -9.02 14.60
N GLU A 630 20.77 -8.16 15.60
CA GLU A 630 21.03 -6.73 15.38
C GLU A 630 22.38 -6.50 14.69
N SER A 631 23.40 -7.31 14.98
CA SER A 631 24.73 -7.18 14.39
C SER A 631 25.24 -8.49 13.78
N GLY A 632 25.59 -8.44 12.48
CA GLY A 632 26.02 -9.60 11.72
C GLY A 632 27.44 -10.10 11.99
N ILE A 633 27.77 -11.26 11.42
CA ILE A 633 29.05 -11.98 11.61
C ILE A 633 30.13 -11.65 10.57
N ILE A 634 29.86 -10.73 9.65
CA ILE A 634 30.80 -10.29 8.60
C ILE A 634 30.88 -8.76 8.55
N ASP A 635 31.99 -8.23 8.05
CA ASP A 635 32.28 -6.78 8.06
C ASP A 635 31.21 -5.90 7.39
N SER A 636 30.48 -6.42 6.41
CA SER A 636 29.44 -5.68 5.69
C SER A 636 28.10 -5.58 6.43
N THR A 637 27.89 -6.37 7.48
CA THR A 637 26.64 -6.41 8.26
C THR A 637 26.86 -6.28 9.77
N ARG A 638 28.11 -6.12 10.20
CA ARG A 638 28.50 -6.01 11.61
C ARG A 638 28.53 -4.55 12.06
N ASP A 639 27.90 -4.28 13.20
CA ASP A 639 27.92 -2.99 13.88
C ASP A 639 29.30 -2.63 14.40
N VAL A 640 29.54 -1.33 14.51
CA VAL A 640 30.82 -0.78 14.93
C VAL A 640 30.62 0.27 16.01
N ILE A 641 31.11 -0.04 17.20
CA ILE A 641 31.43 0.96 18.23
C ILE A 641 32.73 1.64 17.82
N ALA A 642 32.66 2.95 17.62
CA ALA A 642 33.67 3.75 16.95
C ALA A 642 34.81 4.23 17.85
N ASP A 643 34.57 4.37 19.16
CA ASP A 643 35.45 5.06 20.10
C ASP A 643 35.35 4.54 21.54
N PHE A 644 35.27 3.22 21.72
CA PHE A 644 35.11 2.61 23.05
C PHE A 644 36.25 2.99 24.03
N HIS A 645 35.92 3.67 25.13
CA HIS A 645 36.83 4.24 26.11
C HIS A 645 36.71 3.62 27.51
N ARG A 646 37.53 2.59 27.74
CA ARG A 646 37.62 1.93 29.05
C ARG A 646 38.02 2.83 30.22
N SER A 647 38.74 3.91 29.95
CA SER A 647 39.13 4.89 30.98
C SER A 647 37.95 5.72 31.47
N GLU A 648 36.90 5.84 30.66
CA GLU A 648 35.70 6.62 30.94
C GLU A 648 34.57 5.71 31.48
N SER A 649 34.78 4.39 31.39
CA SER A 649 33.98 3.31 31.98
C SER A 649 32.86 2.78 31.09
N ASP A 650 33.01 2.93 29.78
CA ASP A 650 32.08 2.41 28.79
C ASP A 650 31.73 0.93 29.02
N LYS A 651 30.52 0.59 28.60
CA LYS A 651 29.96 -0.77 28.67
C LYS A 651 29.35 -1.18 27.34
N ILE A 652 29.62 -2.42 26.96
CA ILE A 652 28.83 -3.13 25.96
C ILE A 652 27.82 -3.97 26.72
N ASP A 653 26.55 -3.73 26.48
CA ASP A 653 25.46 -4.46 27.11
C ASP A 653 24.86 -5.48 26.15
N LEU A 654 24.80 -6.71 26.65
CA LEU A 654 24.35 -7.91 25.97
C LEU A 654 23.33 -8.67 26.84
N ALA A 655 22.90 -8.09 27.98
CA ALA A 655 22.10 -8.77 28.98
C ALA A 655 20.70 -9.16 28.48
N ALA A 656 20.23 -8.57 27.38
CA ALA A 656 18.97 -8.92 26.74
C ALA A 656 19.09 -10.13 25.79
N ILE A 657 20.30 -10.48 25.36
CA ILE A 657 20.56 -11.62 24.48
C ILE A 657 20.67 -12.89 25.31
N ASP A 658 19.79 -13.85 25.05
CA ASP A 658 19.84 -15.15 25.72
C ASP A 658 21.05 -15.97 25.27
N ALA A 659 21.98 -16.19 26.19
CA ALA A 659 23.18 -16.97 25.94
C ALA A 659 22.89 -18.48 25.76
N ASN A 660 21.67 -18.97 26.01
CA ASN A 660 21.29 -20.34 25.65
C ASN A 660 19.79 -20.46 25.32
N SER A 661 19.47 -20.27 24.04
CA SER A 661 18.10 -20.39 23.51
C SER A 661 17.42 -21.76 23.73
N LEU A 662 18.15 -22.80 24.16
CA LEU A 662 17.62 -24.13 24.45
C LEU A 662 17.27 -24.34 25.93
N ALA A 663 17.64 -23.41 26.82
CA ALA A 663 17.30 -23.45 28.24
C ALA A 663 16.24 -22.39 28.58
N ALA A 664 15.47 -22.65 29.63
CA ALA A 664 14.37 -21.77 30.01
C ALA A 664 14.88 -20.53 30.77
N GLY A 665 14.41 -19.34 30.36
CA GLY A 665 14.81 -18.06 30.93
C GLY A 665 15.92 -17.40 30.12
N ASN A 666 16.41 -16.25 30.57
CA ASN A 666 17.52 -15.54 29.93
C ASN A 666 18.85 -15.92 30.62
N GLN A 667 19.77 -16.56 29.89
CA GLN A 667 21.07 -16.95 30.43
C GLN A 667 22.14 -15.90 30.15
N ALA A 668 23.02 -15.70 31.13
CA ALA A 668 24.16 -14.80 31.02
C ALA A 668 25.32 -15.42 30.21
N PHE A 669 26.06 -14.59 29.48
CA PHE A 669 27.24 -15.04 28.78
C PHE A 669 28.44 -15.24 29.70
N THR A 670 29.32 -16.18 29.34
CA THR A 670 30.64 -16.30 29.95
C THR A 670 31.71 -15.67 29.06
N PHE A 671 32.39 -14.62 29.53
CA PHE A 671 33.54 -14.05 28.82
C PHE A 671 34.79 -14.91 28.98
N ILE A 672 35.30 -15.47 27.87
CA ILE A 672 36.44 -16.39 27.83
C ILE A 672 37.74 -15.74 27.34
N GLY A 673 37.74 -14.41 27.15
CA GLY A 673 38.91 -13.68 26.66
C GLY A 673 39.21 -14.03 25.20
N THR A 674 40.42 -14.51 24.92
CA THR A 674 40.86 -14.86 23.55
C THR A 674 40.72 -16.35 23.23
N ALA A 675 40.24 -17.16 24.17
CA ALA A 675 40.09 -18.60 24.00
C ALA A 675 39.07 -18.92 22.89
N ALA A 676 39.28 -20.02 22.18
CA ALA A 676 38.30 -20.52 21.21
C ALA A 676 37.01 -20.94 21.92
N PHE A 677 35.87 -20.81 21.23
CA PHE A 677 34.59 -21.32 21.72
C PHE A 677 34.67 -22.82 22.02
N SER A 678 33.93 -23.24 23.03
CA SER A 678 33.97 -24.58 23.59
C SER A 678 32.63 -25.27 23.42
N THR A 679 32.68 -26.46 22.82
CA THR A 679 31.49 -27.32 22.64
C THR A 679 31.10 -28.12 23.90
N LEU A 680 31.66 -27.78 25.07
CA LEU A 680 31.52 -28.57 26.30
C LEU A 680 30.65 -27.90 27.37
N ASN A 681 30.31 -26.62 27.23
CA ASN A 681 29.48 -25.87 28.17
C ASN A 681 28.12 -25.63 27.54
N ALA A 682 27.01 -25.88 28.22
CA ALA A 682 25.68 -25.59 27.68
C ALA A 682 25.29 -24.10 27.85
N GLY A 683 26.22 -23.16 27.79
CA GLY A 683 25.94 -21.74 28.01
C GLY A 683 26.80 -20.89 27.10
N GLY A 684 26.24 -19.79 26.60
CA GLY A 684 26.86 -18.95 25.61
C GLY A 684 28.15 -18.29 26.10
N GLN A 685 29.02 -18.00 25.14
CA GLN A 685 30.38 -17.54 25.38
C GLN A 685 30.67 -16.27 24.60
N LEU A 686 31.47 -15.39 25.18
CA LEU A 686 31.98 -14.17 24.54
C LEU A 686 33.49 -14.23 24.44
N ARG A 687 34.04 -13.95 23.26
CA ARG A 687 35.49 -13.82 23.04
C ARG A 687 35.82 -12.52 22.31
N TYR A 688 36.99 -11.97 22.58
CA TYR A 688 37.49 -10.77 21.93
C TYR A 688 38.81 -11.03 21.20
N ASP A 689 38.90 -10.59 19.94
CA ASP A 689 40.13 -10.59 19.16
C ASP A 689 40.69 -9.17 19.05
N ALA A 690 41.82 -8.93 19.74
CA ALA A 690 42.47 -7.62 19.78
C ALA A 690 43.20 -7.26 18.48
N ALA A 691 43.45 -8.20 17.56
CA ALA A 691 44.09 -7.91 16.28
C ALA A 691 43.09 -7.35 15.26
N THR A 692 41.85 -7.83 15.30
CA THR A 692 40.75 -7.39 14.43
C THR A 692 39.80 -6.42 15.11
N HIS A 693 39.94 -6.23 16.43
CA HIS A 693 39.04 -5.43 17.26
C HIS A 693 37.59 -5.92 17.23
N VAL A 694 37.38 -7.24 17.25
CA VAL A 694 36.05 -7.85 17.17
C VAL A 694 35.70 -8.62 18.44
N LEU A 695 34.57 -8.29 19.04
CA LEU A 695 33.88 -9.11 20.04
C LEU A 695 32.96 -10.09 19.31
N SER A 696 32.97 -11.37 19.69
CA SER A 696 32.13 -12.41 19.08
C SER A 696 31.39 -13.17 20.16
N GLY A 697 30.10 -13.44 19.94
CA GLY A 697 29.25 -14.20 20.85
C GLY A 697 28.71 -15.48 20.23
N SER A 698 28.74 -16.56 21.01
CA SER A 698 28.10 -17.84 20.73
C SER A 698 26.98 -18.07 21.76
N THR A 699 25.81 -18.49 21.32
CA THR A 699 24.54 -18.61 22.05
C THR A 699 24.04 -20.05 22.15
N ASP A 700 24.68 -21.00 21.46
CA ASP A 700 24.31 -22.42 21.47
C ASP A 700 25.48 -23.35 21.85
N ALA A 701 26.62 -22.73 22.21
CA ALA A 701 27.86 -23.38 22.59
C ALA A 701 28.39 -24.37 21.55
N ASP A 702 28.35 -23.96 20.28
CA ASP A 702 29.11 -24.58 19.23
C ASP A 702 30.52 -23.94 19.10
N ASN A 703 31.13 -24.02 17.92
CA ASN A 703 32.44 -23.39 17.66
C ASN A 703 32.36 -22.15 16.74
N GLN A 704 31.16 -21.65 16.50
CA GLN A 704 30.84 -20.49 15.68
C GLN A 704 30.36 -19.33 16.55
N ALA A 705 30.20 -18.18 15.90
CA ALA A 705 29.57 -17.03 16.50
C ALA A 705 28.24 -16.79 15.78
N GLU A 706 27.22 -16.35 16.52
CA GLU A 706 25.94 -15.94 15.95
C GLU A 706 25.87 -14.43 15.75
N PHE A 707 26.71 -13.68 16.45
CA PHE A 707 26.86 -12.24 16.26
C PHE A 707 28.30 -11.79 16.52
N GLN A 708 28.64 -10.64 15.97
CA GLN A 708 29.92 -9.98 16.21
C GLN A 708 29.71 -8.49 16.42
N ILE A 709 30.63 -7.80 17.09
CA ILE A 709 30.61 -6.33 17.25
C ILE A 709 32.04 -5.83 17.01
N GLY A 710 32.20 -4.85 16.11
CA GLY A 710 33.47 -4.13 15.96
C GLY A 710 33.64 -3.12 17.09
N VAL A 711 34.77 -3.15 17.79
CA VAL A 711 35.04 -2.29 18.96
C VAL A 711 36.34 -1.53 18.75
N VAL A 712 36.24 -0.40 18.07
CA VAL A 712 37.36 0.50 17.80
C VAL A 712 37.70 1.30 19.07
N GLY A 713 38.99 1.52 19.33
CA GLY A 713 39.46 2.24 20.54
C GLY A 713 39.88 1.33 21.69
N ALA A 714 39.43 0.08 21.73
CA ALA A 714 39.83 -0.89 22.75
C ALA A 714 41.08 -1.69 22.33
N ALA A 715 42.21 -1.49 23.02
CA ALA A 715 43.41 -2.35 22.85
C ALA A 715 43.25 -3.74 23.54
N GLY A 716 42.14 -3.94 24.25
CA GLY A 716 41.77 -5.19 24.92
C GLY A 716 40.49 -4.99 25.75
N LEU A 717 39.57 -5.95 25.70
CA LEU A 717 38.36 -6.01 26.53
C LEU A 717 38.51 -7.06 27.65
N ASN A 718 37.84 -6.82 28.79
CA ASN A 718 37.66 -7.80 29.86
C ASN A 718 36.19 -7.87 30.31
N GLY A 719 35.88 -8.84 31.18
CA GLY A 719 34.50 -9.07 31.62
C GLY A 719 33.84 -7.91 32.37
N ASN A 720 34.60 -6.94 32.89
CA ASN A 720 34.01 -5.76 33.53
C ASN A 720 33.58 -4.71 32.51
N ASP A 721 34.02 -4.80 31.26
CA ASP A 721 33.61 -3.92 30.16
C ASP A 721 32.27 -4.38 29.55
N LEU A 722 31.72 -5.51 30.03
CA LEU A 722 30.51 -6.16 29.54
C LEU A 722 29.43 -6.18 30.62
N VAL A 723 28.19 -5.94 30.21
CA VAL A 723 26.98 -6.29 30.99
C VAL A 723 26.38 -7.48 30.28
N ALA A 724 26.49 -8.67 30.88
CA ALA A 724 26.34 -9.93 30.16
C ALA A 724 25.82 -11.07 31.04
#